data_AF-A0A9E5J3Y3-F1
#
_entry.id   AF-A0A9E5J3Y3-F1
#
_cell.length_a   1.000
_cell.length_b   1.000
_cell.length_c   1.000
_cell.angle_alpha   90.00
_cell.angle_beta   90.00
_cell.angle_gamma   90.00
#
_symmetry.space_group_name_H-M   'P 1'
#
loop_
_entity.id
_entity.type
_entity.pdbx_description
1 polymer ?
#
loop_
_entity_poly.entity_id
_entity_poly.type
_entity_poly.pdbx_seq_one_letter_code
_entity_poly.pdbx_strand_id
1 'polypeptide(L)'
;MSLAVHPIQLAGTDQSFPCAENDTLLRAALRHGIAFPYECNVGSCGNCKFELLEGVMASCWPEAPGLSEKDRARNRGLGCQSRPTGPLQIKLRTSDKYAPQFPPVRTPAKLIASRVITHDMSEFTFQSELPMPFLSGQYALFQMAGIAGPRAYSMSNAGLFSGERQGGNLIEVQVRRVPGGQGSAHLFDHLKPGDRLEIDGPYGMAYLRENIERDILCIAGGSGLAPMISIARGTFSSPRMVGRKLSFFYGARTLQDVCGLDMLTTLYHTHDGEADHDHDHDFAGDDPSQESLWRQDNVILHSVGIDVGSSGTQVVFSRIHLRRIAEDLSSRYTVVERTALYQSPISLTPYLSDSLMDAKALGNIIDKAYQDSGLHPDEVDAGAVILTGEALRRENSESIAAVLAEQGGEFVCATAGHHMEAMLAVYGSGAAKRSYDDKHRILNIDIGGGTTKLGLVQNGELIATAAVHLGGRLMVVNEKNVLTRLDPAGAYLAKQAGFDWQLGQQVSRQDLAKVAQWMADALVRVLTQKFTREDLSKLYLTDPVDDWGPLDGIMFSGGVGEYVYRREMRDFGDLGKLFGEAVRQRLDQNAVPVPLLPAGECIRATVLGASEYSVQLSGNTTFISEPAALLPRKNLQVIPLNLELKETIDPVEIAEALGKSFRRHDLVEGAQDVAISLRWLGAPSFTRLNALAQGILQGLPETLKQQRHLYIVTDGDIAHNLGHLFKEDERVKSEVLVIDGVTLWGFDFVDLGRIRMPSWTVPVTVKSLVFNEDPRAHGKSDPGEWHAHEDGKMHRHDHKKPHSHGHGHSHDHGHDHGHGHSHDHDHHHHDHDHGHDHAHGTQHALNLAHKAKP
;
A
#
# COMPACT_ATOMS: atom_id res chain seq x y z
N MET A 1 -24.00 1.02 56.83
CA MET A 1 -24.84 -0.17 56.60
C MET A 1 -23.93 -1.27 56.07
N SER A 2 -23.97 -2.48 56.64
CA SER A 2 -23.24 -3.63 56.08
C SER A 2 -23.82 -3.93 54.70
N LEU A 3 -22.97 -4.01 53.67
CA LEU A 3 -23.38 -4.47 52.35
C LEU A 3 -23.86 -5.93 52.46
N ALA A 4 -24.97 -6.27 51.80
CA ALA A 4 -25.40 -7.66 51.75
C ALA A 4 -24.42 -8.48 50.90
N VAL A 5 -24.20 -9.73 51.33
CA VAL A 5 -23.28 -10.67 50.71
C VAL A 5 -24.06 -11.92 50.38
N HIS A 6 -24.04 -12.30 49.10
CA HIS A 6 -24.83 -13.39 48.55
C HIS A 6 -23.94 -14.57 48.16
N PRO A 7 -24.33 -15.83 48.45
CA PRO A 7 -23.59 -17.00 48.02
C PRO A 7 -23.79 -17.26 46.52
N ILE A 8 -22.70 -17.53 45.82
CA ILE A 8 -22.69 -17.89 44.40
C ILE A 8 -22.22 -19.33 44.27
N GLN A 9 -23.10 -20.23 43.81
CA GLN A 9 -22.81 -21.65 43.62
C GLN A 9 -22.40 -21.93 42.17
N LEU A 10 -21.30 -22.68 41.97
CA LEU A 10 -20.91 -23.17 40.66
C LEU A 10 -21.59 -24.52 40.38
N ALA A 11 -22.45 -24.54 39.35
CA ALA A 11 -23.22 -25.71 38.97
C ALA A 11 -22.33 -26.89 38.57
N GLY A 12 -22.64 -28.08 39.10
CA GLY A 12 -21.89 -29.31 38.84
C GLY A 12 -20.60 -29.44 39.66
N THR A 13 -20.39 -28.60 40.68
CA THR A 13 -19.24 -28.66 41.60
C THR A 13 -19.67 -28.31 43.03
N ASP A 14 -18.84 -28.64 44.02
CA ASP A 14 -19.02 -28.21 45.41
C ASP A 14 -18.44 -26.80 45.69
N GLN A 15 -17.95 -26.10 44.66
CA GLN A 15 -17.35 -24.77 44.81
C GLN A 15 -18.41 -23.68 44.93
N SER A 16 -18.27 -22.84 45.96
CA SER A 16 -19.06 -21.62 46.15
C SER A 16 -18.17 -20.47 46.60
N PHE A 17 -18.61 -19.24 46.36
CA PHE A 17 -17.93 -18.04 46.83
C PHE A 17 -18.94 -16.95 47.23
N PRO A 18 -18.61 -16.12 48.23
CA PRO A 18 -19.46 -14.99 48.61
C PRO A 18 -19.21 -13.79 47.67
N CYS A 19 -20.29 -13.10 47.30
CA CYS A 19 -20.24 -11.91 46.46
C CYS A 19 -21.09 -10.79 47.06
N ALA A 20 -20.47 -9.65 47.38
CA ALA A 20 -21.18 -8.49 47.89
C ALA A 20 -21.96 -7.78 46.78
N GLU A 21 -23.06 -7.11 47.11
CA GLU A 21 -23.90 -6.40 46.12
C GLU A 21 -23.19 -5.29 45.33
N ASN A 22 -22.09 -4.75 45.87
CA ASN A 22 -21.26 -3.75 45.18
C ASN A 22 -20.06 -4.37 44.44
N ASP A 23 -19.94 -5.70 44.41
CA ASP A 23 -18.90 -6.43 43.71
C ASP A 23 -19.47 -7.20 42.52
N THR A 24 -18.63 -7.44 41.51
CA THR A 24 -19.05 -8.21 40.34
C THR A 24 -18.70 -9.68 40.54
N LEU A 25 -19.44 -10.58 39.90
CA LEU A 25 -19.24 -12.02 40.06
C LEU A 25 -17.80 -12.44 39.74
N LEU A 26 -17.21 -11.86 38.69
CA LEU A 26 -15.81 -12.13 38.32
C LEU A 26 -14.84 -11.72 39.44
N ARG A 27 -14.97 -10.49 39.95
CA ARG A 27 -14.00 -9.91 40.89
C ARG A 27 -14.10 -10.61 42.24
N ALA A 28 -15.32 -10.89 42.70
CA ALA A 28 -15.57 -11.67 43.90
C ALA A 28 -15.03 -13.11 43.78
N ALA A 29 -15.22 -13.77 42.63
CA ALA A 29 -14.68 -15.10 42.37
C ALA A 29 -13.16 -15.12 42.49
N LEU A 30 -12.46 -14.23 41.77
CA LEU A 30 -11.01 -14.15 41.79
C LEU A 30 -10.47 -13.80 43.19
N ARG A 31 -11.14 -12.90 43.94
CA ARG A 31 -10.75 -12.58 45.32
C ARG A 31 -10.81 -13.79 46.25
N HIS A 32 -11.69 -14.75 45.98
CA HIS A 32 -11.79 -16.01 46.72
C HIS A 32 -11.03 -17.17 46.05
N GLY A 33 -10.14 -16.88 45.10
CA GLY A 33 -9.30 -17.89 44.43
C GLY A 33 -10.03 -18.77 43.42
N ILE A 34 -11.28 -18.45 43.06
CA ILE A 34 -12.05 -19.20 42.06
C ILE A 34 -11.53 -18.82 40.67
N ALA A 35 -11.13 -19.83 39.90
CA ALA A 35 -10.56 -19.68 38.56
C ALA A 35 -11.64 -19.33 37.52
N PHE A 36 -11.95 -18.03 37.43
CA PHE A 36 -12.96 -17.48 36.52
C PHE A 36 -12.28 -16.98 35.23
N PRO A 37 -12.63 -17.48 34.02
CA PRO A 37 -12.08 -16.98 32.75
C PRO A 37 -12.32 -15.49 32.52
N TYR A 38 -11.28 -14.72 32.20
CA TYR A 38 -11.40 -13.28 31.91
C TYR A 38 -10.16 -12.70 31.23
N GLU A 39 -10.31 -11.51 30.66
CA GLU A 39 -9.18 -10.68 30.20
C GLU A 39 -9.38 -9.20 30.55
N CYS A 40 -10.40 -8.52 30.01
CA CYS A 40 -10.51 -7.05 30.08
C CYS A 40 -11.13 -6.46 31.37
N ASN A 41 -11.97 -7.21 32.09
CA ASN A 41 -12.74 -6.76 33.27
C ASN A 41 -13.61 -5.48 33.09
N VAL A 42 -13.87 -5.06 31.84
CA VAL A 42 -14.63 -3.84 31.49
C VAL A 42 -15.79 -4.10 30.50
N GLY A 43 -16.12 -5.36 30.22
CA GLY A 43 -17.31 -5.73 29.45
C GLY A 43 -17.12 -5.86 27.93
N SER A 44 -15.90 -5.69 27.41
CA SER A 44 -15.63 -5.70 25.95
C SER A 44 -15.26 -7.08 25.38
N CYS A 45 -14.35 -7.82 26.00
CA CYS A 45 -13.78 -9.05 25.39
C CYS A 45 -14.71 -10.27 25.35
N GLY A 46 -15.77 -10.31 26.17
CA GLY A 46 -16.67 -11.47 26.26
C GLY A 46 -16.10 -12.75 26.90
N ASN A 47 -14.83 -12.78 27.34
CA ASN A 47 -14.21 -14.01 27.89
C ASN A 47 -14.79 -14.46 29.24
N CYS A 48 -15.39 -13.55 30.02
CA CYS A 48 -16.01 -13.86 31.30
C CYS A 48 -17.49 -14.28 31.21
N LYS A 49 -17.90 -14.85 30.07
CA LYS A 49 -19.27 -15.33 29.89
C LYS A 49 -19.57 -16.51 30.83
N PHE A 50 -20.75 -16.47 31.42
CA PHE A 50 -21.33 -17.58 32.19
C PHE A 50 -22.81 -17.69 31.87
N GLU A 51 -23.43 -18.80 32.23
CA GLU A 51 -24.87 -19.04 32.11
C GLU A 51 -25.50 -18.98 33.51
N LEU A 52 -26.55 -18.17 33.66
CA LEU A 52 -27.32 -18.08 34.90
C LEU A 52 -28.36 -19.20 34.92
N LEU A 53 -28.32 -20.04 35.96
CA LEU A 53 -29.28 -21.14 36.12
C LEU A 53 -30.39 -20.78 37.11
N GLU A 54 -30.02 -20.19 38.26
CA GLU A 54 -30.96 -19.80 39.31
C GLU A 54 -30.59 -18.44 39.92
N GLY A 55 -31.61 -17.68 40.33
CA GLY A 55 -31.47 -16.37 40.96
C GLY A 55 -31.62 -15.19 40.00
N VAL A 56 -31.43 -13.97 40.53
CA VAL A 56 -31.54 -12.71 39.77
C VAL A 56 -30.28 -11.88 39.98
N MET A 57 -29.78 -11.29 38.91
CA MET A 57 -28.60 -10.44 38.91
C MET A 57 -28.88 -9.10 38.23
N ALA A 58 -28.19 -8.05 38.67
CA ALA A 58 -28.20 -6.75 38.03
C ALA A 58 -27.03 -6.63 37.05
N SER A 59 -27.28 -6.06 35.87
CA SER A 59 -26.22 -5.70 34.93
C SER A 59 -25.66 -4.33 35.24
N CYS A 60 -24.33 -4.21 35.31
CA CYS A 60 -23.64 -2.93 35.45
C CYS A 60 -23.64 -2.12 34.15
N TRP A 61 -23.71 -2.82 33.01
CA TRP A 61 -23.75 -2.22 31.68
C TRP A 61 -24.53 -3.15 30.74
N PRO A 62 -25.85 -2.95 30.61
CA PRO A 62 -26.70 -3.80 29.77
C PRO A 62 -26.21 -3.88 28.32
N GLU A 63 -25.68 -2.80 27.76
CA GLU A 63 -25.24 -2.69 26.36
C GLU A 63 -23.78 -3.11 26.15
N ALA A 64 -23.15 -3.79 27.12
CA ALA A 64 -21.75 -4.20 27.01
C ALA A 64 -21.49 -5.02 25.72
N PRO A 65 -20.52 -4.63 24.87
CA PRO A 65 -20.33 -5.21 23.54
C PRO A 65 -19.83 -6.66 23.57
N GLY A 66 -19.25 -7.11 24.70
CA GLY A 66 -18.84 -8.49 24.88
C GLY A 66 -19.99 -9.49 25.00
N LEU A 67 -21.25 -9.04 24.99
CA LEU A 67 -22.44 -9.89 25.18
C LEU A 67 -23.50 -9.64 24.08
N SER A 68 -23.62 -10.61 23.17
CA SER A 68 -24.56 -10.58 22.05
C SER A 68 -26.02 -10.78 22.49
N GLU A 69 -26.98 -10.39 21.64
CA GLU A 69 -28.41 -10.68 21.87
C GLU A 69 -28.70 -12.18 21.99
N LYS A 70 -28.03 -13.00 21.18
CA LYS A 70 -28.12 -14.47 21.24
C LYS A 70 -27.64 -15.03 22.58
N ASP A 71 -26.60 -14.42 23.18
CA ASP A 71 -26.14 -14.81 24.51
C ASP A 71 -27.18 -14.46 25.57
N ARG A 72 -27.81 -13.28 25.48
CA ARG A 72 -28.88 -12.85 26.40
C ARG A 72 -30.10 -13.77 26.34
N ALA A 73 -30.51 -14.14 25.13
CA ALA A 73 -31.60 -15.09 24.92
C ALA A 73 -31.33 -16.48 25.54
N ARG A 74 -30.06 -16.80 25.82
CA ARG A 74 -29.62 -18.04 26.50
C ARG A 74 -29.31 -17.83 27.98
N ASN A 75 -29.85 -16.75 28.58
CA ASN A 75 -29.65 -16.38 29.97
C ASN A 75 -28.16 -16.28 30.39
N ARG A 76 -27.31 -15.80 29.48
CA ARG A 76 -25.88 -15.60 29.77
C ARG A 76 -25.59 -14.20 30.25
N GLY A 77 -24.60 -14.08 31.12
CA GLY A 77 -24.07 -12.82 31.62
C GLY A 77 -22.57 -12.70 31.42
N LEU A 78 -22.03 -11.52 31.68
CA LEU A 78 -20.59 -11.26 31.78
C LEU A 78 -20.23 -11.13 33.25
N GLY A 79 -19.34 -11.99 33.76
CA GLY A 79 -18.95 -11.97 35.18
C GLY A 79 -18.44 -10.61 35.64
N CYS A 80 -17.76 -9.85 34.77
CA CYS A 80 -17.27 -8.51 35.09
C CYS A 80 -18.35 -7.41 35.10
N GLN A 81 -19.55 -7.68 34.56
CA GLN A 81 -20.66 -6.73 34.47
C GLN A 81 -21.93 -7.23 35.19
N SER A 82 -21.84 -8.30 35.98
CA SER A 82 -22.98 -8.88 36.70
C SER A 82 -22.77 -8.76 38.21
N ARG A 83 -23.79 -8.28 38.93
CA ARG A 83 -23.83 -8.19 40.40
C ARG A 83 -25.01 -8.99 40.95
N PRO A 84 -24.86 -9.74 42.05
CA PRO A 84 -25.97 -10.49 42.63
C PRO A 84 -26.99 -9.55 43.30
N THR A 85 -28.28 -9.86 43.18
CA THR A 85 -29.34 -9.28 44.03
C THR A 85 -29.89 -10.28 45.05
N GLY A 86 -29.25 -11.44 45.16
CA GLY A 86 -29.63 -12.60 45.97
C GLY A 86 -28.69 -13.78 45.69
N PRO A 87 -28.89 -14.94 46.36
CA PRO A 87 -28.17 -16.18 46.03
C PRO A 87 -28.29 -16.54 44.55
N LEU A 88 -27.19 -16.95 43.92
CA LEU A 88 -27.17 -17.36 42.51
C LEU A 88 -26.61 -18.77 42.33
N GLN A 89 -27.14 -19.48 41.34
CA GLN A 89 -26.47 -20.65 40.75
C GLN A 89 -26.05 -20.33 39.32
N ILE A 90 -24.76 -20.46 39.03
CA ILE A 90 -24.19 -20.17 37.71
C ILE A 90 -23.46 -21.38 37.14
N LYS A 91 -23.49 -21.53 35.82
CA LYS A 91 -22.69 -22.49 35.08
C LYS A 91 -21.52 -21.77 34.43
N LEU A 92 -20.32 -22.16 34.84
CA LEU A 92 -19.05 -21.58 34.42
C LEU A 92 -18.06 -22.71 34.10
N ARG A 93 -17.30 -22.57 33.01
CA ARG A 93 -16.16 -23.47 32.75
C ARG A 93 -14.92 -22.92 33.44
N THR A 94 -14.51 -23.53 34.54
CA THR A 94 -13.30 -23.16 35.26
C THR A 94 -12.07 -23.82 34.62
N SER A 95 -10.90 -23.21 34.83
CA SER A 95 -9.61 -23.79 34.45
C SER A 95 -8.52 -23.16 35.31
N ASP A 96 -7.65 -23.99 35.90
CA ASP A 96 -6.60 -23.55 36.85
C ASP A 96 -5.68 -22.46 36.29
N LYS A 97 -5.55 -22.37 34.96
CA LYS A 97 -4.79 -21.28 34.32
C LYS A 97 -5.33 -19.89 34.64
N TYR A 98 -6.60 -19.76 35.02
CA TYR A 98 -7.24 -18.50 35.41
C TYR A 98 -7.26 -18.28 36.93
N ALA A 99 -6.72 -19.21 37.72
CA ALA A 99 -6.57 -19.00 39.15
C ALA A 99 -5.61 -17.82 39.38
N PRO A 100 -6.01 -16.83 40.19
CA PRO A 100 -5.14 -15.69 40.47
C PRO A 100 -3.96 -16.16 41.33
N GLN A 101 -2.74 -15.92 40.87
CA GLN A 101 -1.54 -16.15 41.68
C GLN A 101 -1.52 -15.22 42.90
N PHE A 102 -1.98 -13.98 42.69
CA PHE A 102 -2.22 -12.99 43.73
C PHE A 102 -3.70 -12.59 43.69
N PRO A 103 -4.48 -12.90 44.74
CA PRO A 103 -5.89 -12.49 44.80
C PRO A 103 -6.02 -10.95 44.76
N PRO A 104 -6.99 -10.40 44.02
CA PRO A 104 -7.18 -8.97 43.92
C PRO A 104 -7.68 -8.34 45.23
N VAL A 105 -7.04 -7.24 45.63
CA VAL A 105 -7.34 -6.45 46.83
C VAL A 105 -7.83 -5.06 46.42
N ARG A 106 -8.90 -4.60 47.08
CA ARG A 106 -9.32 -3.19 47.03
C ARG A 106 -8.59 -2.40 48.09
N THR A 107 -7.98 -1.29 47.71
CA THR A 107 -7.24 -0.44 48.64
C THR A 107 -7.30 1.02 48.19
N PRO A 108 -7.45 1.97 49.12
CA PRO A 108 -7.18 3.37 48.81
C PRO A 108 -5.72 3.55 48.38
N ALA A 109 -5.50 4.41 47.40
CA ALA A 109 -4.17 4.79 46.94
C ALA A 109 -4.07 6.30 46.78
N LYS A 110 -2.93 6.85 47.19
CA LYS A 110 -2.61 8.28 47.11
C LYS A 110 -1.76 8.54 45.88
N LEU A 111 -2.14 9.50 45.04
CA LEU A 111 -1.25 9.99 43.97
C LEU A 111 -0.06 10.69 44.62
N ILE A 112 1.16 10.24 44.32
CA ILE A 112 2.39 10.82 44.87
C ILE A 112 3.22 11.55 43.83
N ALA A 113 3.12 11.17 42.55
CA ALA A 113 3.82 11.84 41.47
C ALA A 113 3.11 11.65 40.12
N SER A 114 3.33 12.58 39.21
CA SER A 114 2.96 12.45 37.80
C SER A 114 4.10 12.99 36.92
N ARG A 115 4.44 12.27 35.86
CA ARG A 115 5.50 12.63 34.91
C ARG A 115 4.95 12.60 33.49
N VAL A 116 5.12 13.70 32.77
CA VAL A 116 4.75 13.77 31.34
C VAL A 116 5.70 12.87 30.54
N ILE A 117 5.15 12.05 29.64
CA ILE A 117 5.93 11.20 28.71
C ILE A 117 5.88 11.81 27.31
N THR A 118 4.68 12.13 26.82
CA THR A 118 4.44 12.80 25.53
C THR A 118 3.41 13.92 25.72
N HIS A 119 3.05 14.61 24.63
CA HIS A 119 2.00 15.63 24.64
C HIS A 119 0.63 15.12 25.13
N ASP A 120 0.34 13.82 24.97
CA ASP A 120 -0.93 13.19 25.34
C ASP A 120 -0.78 11.98 26.26
N MET A 121 0.41 11.70 26.81
CA MET A 121 0.65 10.57 27.71
C MET A 121 1.44 10.99 28.94
N SER A 122 1.06 10.46 30.11
CA SER A 122 1.73 10.71 31.38
C SER A 122 1.77 9.45 32.23
N GLU A 123 2.84 9.30 32.99
CA GLU A 123 2.97 8.31 34.05
C GLU A 123 2.44 8.88 35.36
N PHE A 124 1.64 8.09 36.07
CA PHE A 124 1.11 8.43 37.38
C PHE A 124 1.57 7.39 38.39
N THR A 125 2.16 7.84 39.49
CA THR A 125 2.66 6.97 40.56
C THR A 125 1.74 7.08 41.77
N PHE A 126 1.18 5.96 42.18
CA PHE A 126 0.30 5.84 43.32
C PHE A 126 0.97 5.04 44.44
N GLN A 127 0.75 5.46 45.68
CA GLN A 127 1.09 4.71 46.88
C GLN A 127 -0.20 4.11 47.47
N SER A 128 -0.35 2.79 47.39
CA SER A 128 -1.46 2.06 48.01
C SER A 128 -1.27 1.92 49.53
N GLU A 129 -2.38 1.84 50.26
CA GLU A 129 -2.32 1.58 51.71
C GLU A 129 -2.03 0.11 52.03
N LEU A 130 -2.55 -0.80 51.20
CA LEU A 130 -2.26 -2.24 51.28
C LEU A 130 -1.27 -2.64 50.18
N PRO A 131 -0.34 -3.56 50.46
CA PRO A 131 0.51 -4.16 49.44
C PRO A 131 -0.31 -4.80 48.32
N MET A 132 0.09 -4.55 47.08
CA MET A 132 -0.55 -5.13 45.90
C MET A 132 0.50 -5.92 45.09
N PRO A 133 0.79 -7.17 45.47
CA PRO A 133 1.68 -8.03 44.68
C PRO A 133 1.03 -8.31 43.32
N PHE A 134 1.81 -8.15 42.24
CA PHE A 134 1.36 -8.39 40.87
C PHE A 134 2.48 -8.97 40.03
N LEU A 135 2.14 -9.57 38.89
CA LEU A 135 3.11 -10.07 37.91
C LEU A 135 3.28 -9.04 36.79
N SER A 136 4.52 -8.84 36.33
CA SER A 136 4.81 -7.87 35.27
C SER A 136 3.94 -8.07 34.03
N GLY A 137 3.20 -7.02 33.63
CA GLY A 137 2.21 -7.04 32.54
C GLY A 137 0.75 -7.01 33.00
N GLN A 138 0.47 -7.28 34.28
CA GLN A 138 -0.87 -7.17 34.86
C GLN A 138 -1.36 -5.71 34.95
N TYR A 139 -2.66 -5.54 35.22
CA TYR A 139 -3.31 -4.24 35.38
C TYR A 139 -4.13 -4.17 36.67
N ALA A 140 -4.53 -2.95 37.04
CA ALA A 140 -5.46 -2.71 38.14
C ALA A 140 -6.63 -1.83 37.67
N LEU A 141 -7.72 -1.87 38.43
CA LEU A 141 -8.91 -1.06 38.20
C LEU A 141 -8.88 0.18 39.09
N PHE A 142 -9.05 1.35 38.48
CA PHE A 142 -9.05 2.64 39.15
C PHE A 142 -10.48 3.17 39.24
N GLN A 143 -10.97 3.36 40.46
CA GLN A 143 -12.30 3.92 40.72
C GLN A 143 -12.13 5.41 41.07
N MET A 144 -12.68 6.27 40.20
CA MET A 144 -12.59 7.72 40.33
C MET A 144 -13.94 8.31 40.76
N ALA A 145 -13.92 9.31 41.64
CA ALA A 145 -15.12 9.96 42.13
C ALA A 145 -15.83 10.70 40.98
N GLY A 146 -17.16 10.53 40.89
CA GLY A 146 -17.96 11.16 39.84
C GLY A 146 -17.87 10.51 38.46
N ILE A 147 -17.04 9.47 38.28
CA ILE A 147 -16.88 8.74 37.02
C ILE A 147 -17.62 7.39 37.10
N ALA A 148 -18.48 7.13 36.11
CA ALA A 148 -19.22 5.88 36.05
C ALA A 148 -18.27 4.70 35.77
N GLY A 149 -18.23 3.77 36.73
CA GLY A 149 -17.44 2.54 36.68
C GLY A 149 -15.91 2.75 36.75
N PRO A 150 -15.16 1.68 37.02
CA PRO A 150 -13.71 1.75 37.08
C PRO A 150 -13.07 1.82 35.68
N ARG A 151 -11.79 2.17 35.61
CA ARG A 151 -10.95 2.06 34.39
C ARG A 151 -9.79 1.12 34.63
N ALA A 152 -9.48 0.29 33.64
CA ALA A 152 -8.33 -0.61 33.69
C ALA A 152 -7.08 0.14 33.21
N TYR A 153 -6.03 0.16 34.05
CA TYR A 153 -4.72 0.68 33.67
C TYR A 153 -3.65 -0.34 34.04
N SER A 154 -2.84 -0.71 33.03
CA SER A 154 -1.70 -1.62 33.20
C SER A 154 -0.61 -0.98 34.03
N MET A 155 -0.02 -1.75 34.93
CA MET A 155 1.16 -1.31 35.68
C MET A 155 2.36 -1.18 34.74
N SER A 156 3.18 -0.15 34.93
CA SER A 156 4.45 0.07 34.22
C SER A 156 5.68 -0.29 35.06
N ASN A 157 5.58 -0.32 36.39
CA ASN A 157 6.65 -0.79 37.26
C ASN A 157 6.83 -2.32 37.21
N ALA A 158 7.99 -2.80 37.64
CA ALA A 158 8.26 -4.23 37.75
C ALA A 158 7.32 -4.87 38.77
N GLY A 159 6.69 -5.98 38.38
CA GLY A 159 5.99 -6.86 39.31
C GLY A 159 6.95 -7.86 39.96
N LEU A 160 6.40 -8.71 40.80
CA LEU A 160 7.11 -9.82 41.42
C LEU A 160 7.42 -10.93 40.42
N PHE A 161 8.46 -11.68 40.71
CA PHE A 161 8.76 -12.95 40.06
C PHE A 161 8.35 -14.16 40.94
N SER A 162 8.21 -15.30 40.29
CA SER A 162 7.68 -16.55 40.83
C SER A 162 8.52 -17.10 42.00
N GLY A 163 8.02 -16.86 43.22
CA GLY A 163 8.64 -17.28 44.47
C GLY A 163 8.60 -16.19 45.55
N GLU A 164 8.48 -14.92 45.15
CA GLU A 164 8.31 -13.80 46.06
C GLU A 164 6.87 -13.70 46.56
N ARG A 165 6.71 -13.43 47.86
CA ARG A 165 5.40 -13.43 48.54
C ARG A 165 4.91 -12.03 48.95
N GLN A 166 5.74 -10.99 48.84
CA GLN A 166 5.40 -9.64 49.28
C GLN A 166 5.66 -8.63 48.18
N GLY A 167 4.59 -7.95 47.75
CA GLY A 167 4.65 -6.84 46.81
C GLY A 167 4.92 -5.51 47.51
N GLY A 168 5.36 -4.52 46.74
CA GLY A 168 5.42 -3.14 47.21
C GLY A 168 4.04 -2.48 47.29
N ASN A 169 4.04 -1.22 47.73
CA ASN A 169 2.86 -0.34 47.75
C ASN A 169 2.86 0.67 46.59
N LEU A 170 3.81 0.57 45.66
CA LEU A 170 3.92 1.51 44.53
C LEU A 170 3.29 0.92 43.28
N ILE A 171 2.42 1.70 42.67
CA ILE A 171 1.71 1.38 41.43
C ILE A 171 1.97 2.51 40.44
N GLU A 172 2.74 2.24 39.40
CA GLU A 172 2.99 3.16 38.29
C GLU A 172 2.09 2.76 37.12
N VAL A 173 1.43 3.72 36.50
CA VAL A 173 0.61 3.49 35.30
C VAL A 173 0.88 4.58 34.27
N GLN A 174 0.98 4.20 32.99
CA GLN A 174 1.14 5.17 31.90
C GLN A 174 -0.18 5.30 31.16
N VAL A 175 -0.75 6.50 31.20
CA VAL A 175 -2.10 6.77 30.73
C VAL A 175 -2.05 7.75 29.59
N ARG A 176 -2.68 7.39 28.48
CA ARG A 176 -2.93 8.28 27.36
C ARG A 176 -4.23 9.06 27.60
N ARG A 177 -4.20 10.36 27.31
CA ARG A 177 -5.35 11.25 27.31
C ARG A 177 -6.23 10.94 26.09
N VAL A 178 -7.40 10.35 26.32
CA VAL A 178 -8.38 10.08 25.28
C VAL A 178 -9.29 11.30 25.11
N PRO A 179 -9.43 11.88 23.90
CA PRO A 179 -10.40 12.95 23.64
C PRO A 179 -11.83 12.54 24.04
N GLY A 180 -12.50 13.36 24.85
CA GLY A 180 -13.83 13.05 25.40
C GLY A 180 -13.86 11.93 26.46
N GLY A 181 -12.71 11.33 26.80
CA GLY A 181 -12.60 10.24 27.76
C GLY A 181 -12.71 10.73 29.20
N GLN A 182 -13.81 10.40 29.88
CA GLN A 182 -14.07 10.84 31.26
C GLN A 182 -12.97 10.43 32.26
N GLY A 183 -12.48 9.19 32.17
CA GLY A 183 -11.47 8.66 33.11
C GLY A 183 -10.09 9.27 32.92
N SER A 184 -9.59 9.28 31.68
CA SER A 184 -8.30 9.91 31.37
C SER A 184 -8.33 11.42 31.61
N ALA A 185 -9.44 12.10 31.28
CA ALA A 185 -9.57 13.53 31.59
C ALA A 185 -9.48 13.79 33.10
N HIS A 186 -10.14 12.97 33.93
CA HIS A 186 -10.07 13.11 35.38
C HIS A 186 -8.65 12.98 35.93
N LEU A 187 -7.88 12.00 35.44
CA LEU A 187 -6.47 11.83 35.85
C LEU A 187 -5.59 13.04 35.49
N PHE A 188 -5.82 13.66 34.34
CA PHE A 188 -5.00 14.78 33.86
C PHE A 188 -5.45 16.13 34.42
N ASP A 189 -6.75 16.37 34.54
CA ASP A 189 -7.31 17.70 34.80
C ASP A 189 -7.70 17.93 36.26
N HIS A 190 -7.96 16.85 37.01
CA HIS A 190 -8.58 16.93 38.33
C HIS A 190 -7.75 16.31 39.45
N LEU A 191 -6.92 15.31 39.13
CA LEU A 191 -6.12 14.62 40.13
C LEU A 191 -4.77 15.32 40.34
N LYS A 192 -4.41 15.59 41.60
CA LYS A 192 -3.14 16.22 42.00
C LYS A 192 -2.41 15.34 43.02
N PRO A 193 -1.06 15.42 43.10
CA PRO A 193 -0.31 14.75 44.15
C PRO A 193 -0.88 15.12 45.53
N GLY A 194 -1.23 14.12 46.34
CA GLY A 194 -2.01 14.32 47.55
C GLY A 194 -3.37 13.62 47.52
N ASP A 195 -4.02 13.63 46.36
CA ASP A 195 -5.38 13.12 46.18
C ASP A 195 -5.42 11.60 46.26
N ARG A 196 -6.61 11.08 46.56
CA ARG A 196 -6.84 9.65 46.84
C ARG A 196 -7.92 9.10 45.93
N LEU A 197 -7.70 7.88 45.45
CA LEU A 197 -8.69 7.08 44.74
C LEU A 197 -8.65 5.63 45.23
N GLU A 198 -9.60 4.80 44.83
CA GLU A 198 -9.57 3.36 45.13
C GLU A 198 -8.99 2.59 43.93
N ILE A 199 -8.06 1.67 44.21
CA ILE A 199 -7.49 0.73 43.26
C ILE A 199 -7.94 -0.69 43.65
N ASP A 200 -8.39 -1.50 42.67
CA ASP A 200 -8.75 -2.91 42.81
C ASP A 200 -7.87 -3.75 41.87
N GLY A 201 -7.04 -4.65 42.41
CA GLY A 201 -6.11 -5.45 41.61
C GLY A 201 -5.19 -6.36 42.43
N PRO A 202 -4.33 -7.14 41.76
CA PRO A 202 -4.10 -7.14 40.31
C PRO A 202 -5.08 -7.98 39.52
N TYR A 203 -5.15 -7.71 38.22
CA TYR A 203 -5.93 -8.43 37.23
C TYR A 203 -5.11 -8.65 35.95
N GLY A 204 -5.49 -9.64 35.15
CA GLY A 204 -4.96 -9.86 33.81
C GLY A 204 -4.19 -11.16 33.65
N MET A 205 -4.28 -11.71 32.43
CA MET A 205 -3.69 -13.00 32.04
C MET A 205 -2.42 -12.87 31.17
N ALA A 206 -2.18 -11.67 30.65
CA ALA A 206 -1.01 -11.32 29.85
C ALA A 206 0.09 -10.77 30.78
N TYR A 207 0.98 -11.65 31.23
CA TYR A 207 2.10 -11.31 32.09
C TYR A 207 3.33 -12.15 31.74
N LEU A 208 4.50 -11.71 32.22
CA LEU A 208 5.78 -12.37 32.03
C LEU A 208 5.75 -13.82 32.54
N ARG A 209 6.10 -14.78 31.68
CA ARG A 209 6.25 -16.19 32.03
C ARG A 209 7.73 -16.49 32.20
N GLU A 210 8.14 -16.88 33.39
CA GLU A 210 9.57 -17.09 33.69
C GLU A 210 10.04 -18.52 33.42
N ASN A 211 9.12 -19.48 33.34
CA ASN A 211 9.45 -20.87 33.05
C ASN A 211 9.44 -21.09 31.52
N ILE A 212 10.19 -20.27 30.78
CA ILE A 212 10.33 -20.37 29.33
C ILE A 212 11.81 -20.31 28.94
N GLU A 213 12.20 -21.10 27.94
CA GLU A 213 13.59 -21.12 27.43
C GLU A 213 13.77 -20.20 26.21
N ARG A 214 12.69 -19.60 25.71
CA ARG A 214 12.72 -18.76 24.50
C ARG A 214 12.97 -17.29 24.83
N ASP A 215 13.54 -16.57 23.86
CA ASP A 215 13.67 -15.11 23.89
C ASP A 215 12.30 -14.43 23.88
N ILE A 216 12.29 -13.15 24.28
CA ILE A 216 11.10 -12.35 24.49
C ILE A 216 10.98 -11.29 23.40
N LEU A 217 9.79 -11.17 22.83
CA LEU A 217 9.42 -10.12 21.89
C LEU A 217 8.30 -9.27 22.50
N CYS A 218 8.60 -8.01 22.78
CA CYS A 218 7.63 -7.01 23.21
C CYS A 218 7.20 -6.16 22.01
N ILE A 219 5.89 -6.09 21.75
CA ILE A 219 5.31 -5.21 20.73
C ILE A 219 4.26 -4.34 21.42
N ALA A 220 4.44 -3.02 21.37
CA ALA A 220 3.55 -2.04 21.98
C ALA A 220 3.16 -0.94 20.97
N GLY A 221 2.04 -0.28 21.24
CA GLY A 221 1.69 0.98 20.59
C GLY A 221 0.85 1.87 21.51
N GLY A 222 1.12 3.18 21.48
CA GLY A 222 0.50 4.15 22.39
C GLY A 222 0.67 3.75 23.86
N SER A 223 -0.40 3.86 24.67
CA SER A 223 -0.36 3.46 26.09
C SER A 223 -0.16 1.95 26.32
N GLY A 224 -0.14 1.13 25.26
CA GLY A 224 0.35 -0.25 25.33
C GLY A 224 1.82 -0.36 25.75
N LEU A 225 2.55 0.77 25.82
CA LEU A 225 3.88 0.88 26.40
C LEU A 225 3.94 0.38 27.85
N ALA A 226 2.98 0.75 28.70
CA ALA A 226 2.98 0.43 30.13
C ALA A 226 3.23 -1.06 30.46
N PRO A 227 2.40 -2.01 30.00
CA PRO A 227 2.60 -3.42 30.33
C PRO A 227 3.89 -3.99 29.72
N MET A 228 4.33 -3.48 28.56
CA MET A 228 5.58 -3.94 27.95
C MET A 228 6.81 -3.44 28.71
N ILE A 229 6.80 -2.20 29.21
CA ILE A 229 7.85 -1.69 30.11
C ILE A 229 7.87 -2.48 31.41
N SER A 230 6.70 -2.82 31.98
CA SER A 230 6.62 -3.69 33.17
C SER A 230 7.21 -5.08 32.90
N ILE A 231 6.91 -5.69 31.75
CA ILE A 231 7.50 -6.97 31.32
C ILE A 231 9.01 -6.83 31.16
N ALA A 232 9.50 -5.82 30.46
CA ALA A 232 10.94 -5.60 30.29
C ALA A 232 11.64 -5.46 31.64
N ARG A 233 11.17 -4.56 32.51
CA ARG A 233 11.71 -4.40 33.87
C ARG A 233 11.68 -5.72 34.66
N GLY A 234 10.61 -6.49 34.56
CA GLY A 234 10.48 -7.81 35.20
C GLY A 234 11.46 -8.85 34.63
N THR A 235 11.71 -8.83 33.32
CA THR A 235 12.70 -9.70 32.68
C THR A 235 14.10 -9.38 33.19
N PHE A 236 14.49 -8.10 33.23
CA PHE A 236 15.81 -7.70 33.74
C PHE A 236 15.98 -7.92 35.25
N SER A 237 14.88 -7.90 36.01
CA SER A 237 14.93 -8.12 37.47
C SER A 237 14.86 -9.59 37.88
N SER A 238 14.45 -10.49 36.98
CA SER A 238 14.26 -11.91 37.31
C SER A 238 15.56 -12.72 37.14
N PRO A 239 16.03 -13.42 38.19
CA PRO A 239 17.17 -14.33 38.07
C PRO A 239 16.96 -15.48 37.08
N ARG A 240 15.70 -15.88 36.81
CA ARG A 240 15.39 -16.97 35.88
C ARG A 240 15.44 -16.55 34.42
N MET A 241 15.48 -15.25 34.16
CA MET A 241 15.51 -14.68 32.82
C MET A 241 16.92 -14.25 32.39
N VAL A 242 17.92 -14.48 33.23
CA VAL A 242 19.33 -14.19 32.93
C VAL A 242 19.74 -14.90 31.63
N GLY A 243 20.37 -14.14 30.74
CA GLY A 243 20.82 -14.61 29.43
C GLY A 243 19.72 -14.77 28.37
N ARG A 244 18.46 -14.39 28.64
CA ARG A 244 17.42 -14.30 27.61
C ARG A 244 17.52 -12.98 26.86
N LYS A 245 17.33 -12.99 25.54
CA LYS A 245 17.24 -11.76 24.75
C LYS A 245 15.81 -11.21 24.80
N LEU A 246 15.69 -9.89 24.91
CA LEU A 246 14.43 -9.17 24.79
C LEU A 246 14.52 -8.17 23.65
N SER A 247 13.66 -8.32 22.64
CA SER A 247 13.49 -7.36 21.56
C SER A 247 12.23 -6.53 21.81
N PHE A 248 12.33 -5.20 21.68
CA PHE A 248 11.23 -4.28 21.95
C PHE A 248 10.90 -3.46 20.70
N PHE A 249 9.66 -3.56 20.24
CA PHE A 249 9.12 -2.78 19.13
C PHE A 249 8.00 -1.87 19.64
N TYR A 250 8.12 -0.57 19.38
CA TYR A 250 7.12 0.42 19.75
C TYR A 250 6.60 1.14 18.52
N GLY A 251 5.32 0.95 18.21
CA GLY A 251 4.61 1.64 17.14
C GLY A 251 3.96 2.93 17.64
N ALA A 252 4.22 4.03 16.93
CA ALA A 252 3.62 5.32 17.22
C ALA A 252 3.10 5.95 15.92
N ARG A 253 2.07 6.81 16.01
CA ARG A 253 1.43 7.39 14.81
C ARG A 253 2.30 8.48 14.16
N THR A 254 3.03 9.24 14.97
CA THR A 254 3.96 10.29 14.51
C THR A 254 5.22 10.26 15.38
N LEU A 255 6.31 10.89 14.95
CA LEU A 255 7.56 10.94 15.74
C LEU A 255 7.37 11.55 17.14
N GLN A 256 6.48 12.53 17.31
CA GLN A 256 6.16 13.10 18.63
C GLN A 256 5.41 12.13 19.57
N ASP A 257 4.88 11.02 19.03
CA ASP A 257 4.24 9.96 19.80
C ASP A 257 5.27 8.87 20.23
N VAL A 258 6.49 8.88 19.66
CA VAL A 258 7.57 7.93 19.97
C VAL A 258 8.16 8.25 21.34
N CYS A 259 8.19 7.25 22.24
CA CYS A 259 8.65 7.39 23.62
C CYS A 259 9.10 6.04 24.20
N GLY A 260 9.61 6.04 25.43
CA GLY A 260 9.99 4.82 26.17
C GLY A 260 11.45 4.38 26.00
N LEU A 261 12.21 4.99 25.07
CA LEU A 261 13.64 4.72 24.91
C LEU A 261 14.44 5.08 26.16
N ASP A 262 14.13 6.21 26.80
CA ASP A 262 14.68 6.63 28.08
C ASP A 262 14.42 5.59 29.19
N MET A 263 13.23 4.98 29.19
CA MET A 263 12.86 3.96 30.17
C MET A 263 13.61 2.64 29.94
N LEU A 264 13.86 2.27 28.69
CA LEU A 264 14.56 1.03 28.33
C LEU A 264 16.09 1.16 28.49
N THR A 265 16.66 2.31 28.13
CA THR A 265 18.12 2.56 28.25
C THR A 265 18.61 2.45 29.69
N THR A 266 17.80 2.81 30.68
CA THR A 266 18.14 2.61 32.11
C THR A 266 18.32 1.14 32.51
N LEU A 267 17.83 0.19 31.71
CA LEU A 267 17.98 -1.25 31.98
C LEU A 267 19.32 -1.81 31.46
N TYR A 268 20.08 -1.04 30.66
CA TYR A 268 21.35 -1.48 30.06
C TYR A 268 22.58 -1.26 30.95
N HIS A 269 22.46 -0.63 32.12
CA HIS A 269 23.60 -0.36 33.01
C HIS A 269 23.51 -1.17 34.31
N THR A 270 24.23 -2.31 34.34
CA THR A 270 25.16 -2.80 35.38
C THR A 270 25.20 -4.33 35.41
N HIS A 271 26.32 -4.90 34.99
CA HIS A 271 26.99 -5.96 35.75
C HIS A 271 28.50 -5.78 35.58
N ASP A 272 29.13 -5.27 36.63
CA ASP A 272 30.57 -5.37 36.82
C ASP A 272 30.97 -6.85 36.85
N GLY A 273 31.97 -7.22 36.04
CA GLY A 273 32.69 -8.49 36.16
C GLY A 273 32.88 -9.23 34.84
N GLU A 274 33.97 -8.89 34.15
CA GLU A 274 34.69 -9.73 33.18
C GLU A 274 33.85 -10.34 32.03
N ALA A 275 33.62 -9.55 30.99
CA ALA A 275 33.61 -10.06 29.62
C ALA A 275 34.12 -8.95 28.70
N ASP A 276 35.09 -9.30 27.87
CA ASP A 276 35.97 -8.42 27.12
C ASP A 276 35.28 -7.24 26.42
N HIS A 277 35.87 -6.06 26.63
CA HIS A 277 35.65 -4.88 25.80
C HIS A 277 36.27 -5.12 24.42
N ASP A 278 35.57 -5.87 23.57
CA ASP A 278 35.93 -5.99 22.16
C ASP A 278 34.96 -5.15 21.31
N HIS A 279 35.50 -3.97 21.00
CA HIS A 279 35.31 -3.17 19.78
C HIS A 279 33.96 -2.47 19.55
N ASP A 280 34.00 -1.16 19.82
CA ASP A 280 33.60 -0.17 18.83
C ASP A 280 34.14 -0.59 17.45
N HIS A 281 33.26 -1.15 16.62
CA HIS A 281 33.45 -1.16 15.17
C HIS A 281 32.47 -0.16 14.59
N ASP A 282 32.99 1.02 14.29
CA ASP A 282 32.75 1.78 13.07
C ASP A 282 31.39 1.55 12.40
N PHE A 283 30.42 2.43 12.70
CA PHE A 283 29.28 2.71 11.81
C PHE A 283 29.74 3.46 10.54
N ALA A 284 30.73 2.89 9.85
CA ALA A 284 31.27 3.41 8.60
C ALA A 284 31.59 2.23 7.68
N GLY A 285 30.61 1.80 6.88
CA GLY A 285 30.88 1.00 5.68
C GLY A 285 29.92 -0.12 5.32
N ASP A 286 28.97 -0.50 6.18
CA ASP A 286 28.09 -1.62 5.84
C ASP A 286 26.95 -1.20 4.90
N ASP A 287 26.97 -1.79 3.70
CA ASP A 287 25.92 -1.72 2.70
C ASP A 287 24.54 -2.02 3.36
N PRO A 288 23.59 -1.07 3.35
CA PRO A 288 22.25 -1.27 3.91
C PRO A 288 21.56 -2.53 3.39
N SER A 289 21.97 -3.06 2.23
CA SER A 289 21.48 -4.30 1.65
C SER A 289 21.73 -5.57 2.49
N GLN A 290 22.61 -5.50 3.50
CA GLN A 290 22.93 -6.60 4.39
C GLN A 290 22.06 -6.62 5.67
N GLU A 291 21.29 -5.56 5.95
CA GLU A 291 20.37 -5.53 7.09
C GLU A 291 19.08 -6.33 6.83
N SER A 292 18.69 -7.19 7.77
CA SER A 292 17.51 -8.07 7.62
C SER A 292 16.18 -7.31 7.46
N LEU A 293 16.07 -6.09 7.98
CA LEU A 293 14.90 -5.23 7.83
C LEU A 293 14.87 -4.59 6.44
N TRP A 294 16.02 -4.10 5.95
CA TRP A 294 16.14 -3.59 4.59
C TRP A 294 15.79 -4.68 3.57
N ARG A 295 16.26 -5.92 3.73
CA ARG A 295 15.91 -7.05 2.84
C ARG A 295 14.42 -7.45 2.87
N GLN A 296 13.73 -7.21 3.98
CA GLN A 296 12.28 -7.48 4.07
C GLN A 296 11.45 -6.38 3.45
N ASP A 297 11.91 -5.13 3.52
CA ASP A 297 11.21 -3.99 2.94
C ASP A 297 11.63 -3.73 1.49
N ASN A 298 12.71 -4.34 0.98
CA ASN A 298 13.19 -4.15 -0.39
C ASN A 298 13.21 -5.48 -1.14
N VAL A 299 12.43 -5.57 -2.22
CA VAL A 299 12.32 -6.73 -3.10
C VAL A 299 12.85 -6.35 -4.48
N ILE A 300 13.74 -7.16 -5.03
CA ILE A 300 14.23 -7.00 -6.41
C ILE A 300 13.59 -8.12 -7.25
N LEU A 301 12.95 -7.73 -8.35
CA LEU A 301 12.32 -8.63 -9.30
C LEU A 301 12.89 -8.42 -10.70
N HIS A 302 12.97 -9.49 -11.49
CA HIS A 302 13.13 -9.42 -12.93
C HIS A 302 11.76 -9.50 -13.61
N SER A 303 11.54 -8.60 -14.56
CA SER A 303 10.28 -8.51 -15.28
C SER A 303 10.50 -8.41 -16.78
N VAL A 304 9.52 -8.91 -17.53
CA VAL A 304 9.42 -8.75 -18.97
C VAL A 304 8.15 -7.96 -19.34
N GLY A 305 8.32 -6.95 -20.19
CA GLY A 305 7.23 -6.23 -20.85
C GLY A 305 7.22 -6.58 -22.34
N ILE A 306 6.08 -7.05 -22.84
CA ILE A 306 5.88 -7.41 -24.24
C ILE A 306 4.74 -6.54 -24.78
N ASP A 307 5.02 -5.74 -25.79
CA ASP A 307 4.00 -4.94 -26.46
C ASP A 307 3.82 -5.47 -27.88
N VAL A 308 2.60 -5.92 -28.17
CA VAL A 308 2.19 -6.53 -29.44
C VAL A 308 1.12 -5.65 -30.07
N GLY A 309 1.55 -4.76 -30.96
CA GLY A 309 0.66 -3.91 -31.74
C GLY A 309 0.43 -4.39 -33.16
N SER A 310 -0.38 -3.66 -33.93
CA SER A 310 -0.73 -4.02 -35.32
C SER A 310 0.41 -3.86 -36.33
N SER A 311 1.50 -3.21 -35.93
CA SER A 311 2.61 -2.89 -36.82
C SER A 311 3.97 -3.28 -36.27
N GLY A 312 4.12 -3.31 -34.95
CA GLY A 312 5.37 -3.60 -34.29
C GLY A 312 5.15 -4.44 -33.03
N THR A 313 6.11 -5.29 -32.75
CA THR A 313 6.26 -6.06 -31.51
C THR A 313 7.59 -5.69 -30.88
N GLN A 314 7.60 -5.50 -29.57
CA GLN A 314 8.80 -5.20 -28.80
C GLN A 314 8.79 -5.93 -27.46
N VAL A 315 10.00 -6.27 -27.00
CA VAL A 315 10.23 -6.97 -25.73
C VAL A 315 11.26 -6.19 -24.92
N VAL A 316 10.95 -5.93 -23.65
CA VAL A 316 11.82 -5.22 -22.72
C VAL A 316 11.98 -6.06 -21.46
N PHE A 317 13.23 -6.31 -21.06
CA PHE A 317 13.54 -6.91 -19.76
C PHE A 317 13.99 -5.82 -18.80
N SER A 318 13.49 -5.88 -17.58
CA SER A 318 13.71 -4.87 -16.55
C SER A 318 14.04 -5.53 -15.21
N ARG A 319 14.93 -4.92 -14.43
CA ARG A 319 15.06 -5.16 -13.01
C ARG A 319 14.25 -4.10 -12.26
N ILE A 320 13.34 -4.53 -11.39
CA ILE A 320 12.43 -3.67 -10.63
C ILE A 320 12.80 -3.79 -9.16
N HIS A 321 13.09 -2.67 -8.53
CA HIS A 321 13.29 -2.57 -7.09
C HIS A 321 12.00 -2.02 -6.46
N LEU A 322 11.36 -2.87 -5.67
CA LEU A 322 10.19 -2.57 -4.88
C LEU A 322 10.60 -2.26 -3.44
N ARG A 323 10.01 -1.22 -2.85
CA ARG A 323 10.13 -0.92 -1.42
C ARG A 323 8.77 -0.85 -0.74
N ARG A 324 8.64 -1.47 0.43
CA ARG A 324 7.47 -1.34 1.28
C ARG A 324 7.45 0.03 1.96
N ILE A 325 6.37 0.79 1.78
CA ILE A 325 6.19 2.09 2.43
C ILE A 325 5.51 1.88 3.80
N ALA A 326 6.26 2.07 4.88
CA ALA A 326 5.82 1.79 6.24
C ALA A 326 4.90 2.88 6.86
N GLU A 327 4.77 4.05 6.23
CA GLU A 327 4.17 5.24 6.85
C GLU A 327 2.64 5.18 7.04
N ASP A 328 1.92 4.29 6.33
CA ASP A 328 0.44 4.28 6.29
C ASP A 328 -0.24 2.99 6.82
N LEU A 329 0.44 2.16 7.64
CA LEU A 329 -0.01 0.77 7.95
C LEU A 329 -0.22 -0.09 6.69
N SER A 330 0.30 0.38 5.55
CA SER A 330 0.10 -0.23 4.25
C SER A 330 1.04 -1.42 4.07
N SER A 331 0.52 -2.53 3.53
CA SER A 331 1.31 -3.66 3.03
C SER A 331 1.87 -3.40 1.61
N ARG A 332 1.77 -2.15 1.13
CA ARG A 332 2.10 -1.78 -0.25
C ARG A 332 3.60 -1.72 -0.49
N TYR A 333 4.02 -2.45 -1.50
CA TYR A 333 5.27 -2.23 -2.19
C TYR A 333 5.08 -1.18 -3.30
N THR A 334 6.02 -0.23 -3.36
CA THR A 334 6.09 0.79 -4.41
C THR A 334 7.39 0.59 -5.16
N VAL A 335 7.34 0.74 -6.50
CA VAL A 335 8.56 0.73 -7.32
C VAL A 335 9.39 1.96 -6.95
N VAL A 336 10.58 1.75 -6.39
CA VAL A 336 11.52 2.83 -6.03
C VAL A 336 12.59 3.02 -7.10
N GLU A 337 12.97 1.95 -7.79
CA GLU A 337 13.93 2.01 -8.89
C GLU A 337 13.56 0.97 -9.95
N ARG A 338 13.82 1.32 -11.20
CA ARG A 338 13.75 0.40 -12.33
C ARG A 338 14.99 0.58 -13.19
N THR A 339 15.62 -0.53 -13.58
CA THR A 339 16.71 -0.56 -14.55
C THR A 339 16.33 -1.41 -15.76
N ALA A 340 16.39 -0.87 -16.99
CA ALA A 340 16.24 -1.68 -18.20
C ALA A 340 17.48 -2.57 -18.38
N LEU A 341 17.29 -3.90 -18.44
CA LEU A 341 18.38 -4.86 -18.64
C LEU A 341 18.63 -5.10 -20.14
N TYR A 342 17.55 -5.23 -20.91
CA TYR A 342 17.61 -5.43 -22.35
C TYR A 342 16.37 -4.87 -23.02
N GLN A 343 16.53 -4.36 -24.24
CA GLN A 343 15.44 -3.90 -25.09
C GLN A 343 15.65 -4.47 -26.48
N SER A 344 14.68 -5.25 -26.97
CA SER A 344 14.76 -5.84 -28.30
C SER A 344 14.75 -4.74 -29.37
N PRO A 345 15.32 -5.01 -30.56
CA PRO A 345 14.94 -4.28 -31.76
C PRO A 345 13.42 -4.38 -31.98
N ILE A 346 12.83 -3.33 -32.55
CA ILE A 346 11.42 -3.34 -32.94
C ILE A 346 11.27 -4.29 -34.11
N SER A 347 10.46 -5.32 -33.92
CA SER A 347 10.17 -6.33 -34.93
C SER A 347 8.81 -6.05 -35.54
N LEU A 348 8.63 -6.33 -36.83
CA LEU A 348 7.29 -6.28 -37.42
C LEU A 348 6.42 -7.38 -36.81
N THR A 349 5.23 -7.01 -36.34
CA THR A 349 4.28 -7.99 -35.85
C THR A 349 3.90 -8.95 -36.98
N PRO A 350 4.08 -10.27 -36.79
CA PRO A 350 3.90 -11.22 -37.87
C PRO A 350 2.41 -11.57 -38.02
N TYR A 351 1.84 -11.29 -39.18
CA TYR A 351 0.45 -11.58 -39.52
C TYR A 351 0.40 -12.53 -40.73
N LEU A 352 -0.44 -13.57 -40.65
CA LEU A 352 -0.73 -14.49 -41.75
C LEU A 352 -1.74 -13.89 -42.74
N SER A 353 -2.59 -12.99 -42.26
CA SER A 353 -3.59 -12.23 -43.04
C SER A 353 -3.81 -10.87 -42.39
N ASP A 354 -4.65 -10.00 -42.97
CA ASP A 354 -4.95 -8.67 -42.42
C ASP A 354 -5.43 -8.67 -40.96
N SER A 355 -5.89 -9.82 -40.44
CA SER A 355 -6.46 -9.93 -39.10
C SER A 355 -5.92 -11.09 -38.26
N LEU A 356 -5.26 -12.10 -38.85
CA LEU A 356 -4.80 -13.28 -38.12
C LEU A 356 -3.28 -13.25 -37.90
N MET A 357 -2.85 -13.37 -36.65
CA MET A 357 -1.45 -13.35 -36.24
C MET A 357 -0.75 -14.71 -36.43
N ASP A 358 0.53 -14.69 -36.82
CA ASP A 358 1.38 -15.88 -36.81
C ASP A 358 1.98 -16.07 -35.41
N ALA A 359 1.30 -16.88 -34.58
CA ALA A 359 1.71 -17.15 -33.21
C ALA A 359 3.12 -17.78 -33.12
N LYS A 360 3.52 -18.61 -34.09
CA LYS A 360 4.84 -19.25 -34.09
C LYS A 360 5.94 -18.25 -34.41
N ALA A 361 5.72 -17.38 -35.39
CA ALA A 361 6.65 -16.31 -35.70
C ALA A 361 6.76 -15.31 -34.53
N LEU A 362 5.65 -15.02 -33.83
CA LEU A 362 5.68 -14.20 -32.63
C LEU A 362 6.48 -14.87 -31.50
N GLY A 363 6.27 -16.15 -31.25
CA GLY A 363 7.05 -16.93 -30.28
C GLY A 363 8.55 -16.85 -30.56
N ASN A 364 8.96 -17.00 -31.83
CA ASN A 364 10.37 -16.86 -32.22
C ASN A 364 10.95 -15.46 -31.93
N ILE A 365 10.14 -14.38 -32.03
CA ILE A 365 10.57 -13.02 -31.68
C ILE A 365 10.86 -12.93 -30.18
N ILE A 366 9.98 -13.51 -29.36
CA ILE A 366 10.10 -13.53 -27.90
C ILE A 366 11.30 -14.40 -27.48
N ASP A 367 11.42 -15.61 -28.01
CA ASP A 367 12.53 -16.53 -27.74
C ASP A 367 13.88 -15.90 -28.09
N LYS A 368 13.94 -15.22 -29.24
CA LYS A 368 15.14 -14.48 -29.63
C LYS A 368 15.45 -13.35 -28.65
N ALA A 369 14.45 -12.66 -28.12
CA ALA A 369 14.66 -11.62 -27.12
C ALA A 369 15.21 -12.19 -25.79
N TYR A 370 14.74 -13.35 -25.34
CA TYR A 370 15.32 -14.06 -24.18
C TYR A 370 16.77 -14.51 -24.44
N GLN A 371 17.04 -15.08 -25.61
CA GLN A 371 18.39 -15.48 -25.99
C GLN A 371 19.36 -14.30 -26.06
N ASP A 372 18.93 -13.20 -26.68
CA ASP A 372 19.75 -12.00 -26.85
C ASP A 372 19.91 -11.22 -25.52
N SER A 373 18.96 -11.33 -24.57
CA SER A 373 19.06 -10.73 -23.24
C SER A 373 19.96 -11.53 -22.28
N GLY A 374 20.10 -12.84 -22.52
CA GLY A 374 20.82 -13.75 -21.64
C GLY A 374 20.05 -14.20 -20.40
N LEU A 375 18.75 -13.87 -20.29
CA LEU A 375 17.88 -14.30 -19.20
C LEU A 375 17.16 -15.60 -19.56
N HIS A 376 17.05 -16.52 -18.61
CA HIS A 376 16.19 -17.69 -18.74
C HIS A 376 14.74 -17.34 -18.32
N PRO A 377 13.69 -17.92 -18.95
CA PRO A 377 12.31 -17.65 -18.54
C PRO A 377 12.00 -17.90 -17.06
N ASP A 378 12.64 -18.92 -16.46
CA ASP A 378 12.51 -19.22 -15.01
C ASP A 378 13.12 -18.13 -14.09
N GLU A 379 13.91 -17.21 -14.63
CA GLU A 379 14.48 -16.07 -13.89
C GLU A 379 13.58 -14.83 -13.93
N VAL A 380 12.44 -14.89 -14.65
CA VAL A 380 11.46 -13.80 -14.73
C VAL A 380 10.36 -14.03 -13.69
N ASP A 381 10.27 -13.10 -12.73
CA ASP A 381 9.28 -13.17 -11.65
C ASP A 381 7.87 -12.79 -12.13
N ALA A 382 7.76 -11.77 -12.98
CA ALA A 382 6.47 -11.27 -13.47
C ALA A 382 6.55 -10.70 -14.89
N GLY A 383 5.51 -10.94 -15.69
CA GLY A 383 5.41 -10.46 -17.06
C GLY A 383 4.18 -9.59 -17.33
N ALA A 384 4.31 -8.58 -18.18
CA ALA A 384 3.19 -7.85 -18.77
C ALA A 384 3.18 -8.07 -20.29
N VAL A 385 2.02 -8.40 -20.84
CA VAL A 385 1.78 -8.38 -22.29
C VAL A 385 0.65 -7.43 -22.62
N ILE A 386 0.94 -6.45 -23.47
CA ILE A 386 -0.01 -5.46 -23.93
C ILE A 386 -0.38 -5.79 -25.38
N LEU A 387 -1.67 -5.89 -25.64
CA LEU A 387 -2.22 -6.08 -26.98
C LEU A 387 -2.88 -4.78 -27.44
N THR A 388 -2.53 -4.26 -28.62
CA THR A 388 -3.12 -3.03 -29.19
C THR A 388 -3.58 -3.18 -30.64
N GLY A 389 -4.55 -2.35 -31.03
CA GLY A 389 -5.10 -2.33 -32.39
C GLY A 389 -5.62 -3.70 -32.87
N GLU A 390 -5.25 -4.14 -34.07
CA GLU A 390 -5.65 -5.44 -34.64
C GLU A 390 -5.21 -6.67 -33.82
N ALA A 391 -4.25 -6.53 -32.91
CA ALA A 391 -3.86 -7.62 -32.00
C ALA A 391 -4.94 -7.92 -30.94
N LEU A 392 -5.87 -6.99 -30.70
CA LEU A 392 -6.98 -7.13 -29.74
C LEU A 392 -8.03 -8.15 -30.15
N ARG A 393 -8.05 -8.58 -31.42
CA ARG A 393 -9.05 -9.53 -31.90
C ARG A 393 -8.96 -10.81 -31.08
N ARG A 394 -10.12 -11.34 -30.70
CA ARG A 394 -10.25 -12.50 -29.80
C ARG A 394 -9.35 -13.67 -30.21
N GLU A 395 -9.36 -14.03 -31.49
CA GLU A 395 -8.56 -15.11 -32.07
C GLU A 395 -7.04 -14.91 -31.88
N ASN A 396 -6.57 -13.66 -31.98
CA ASN A 396 -5.18 -13.30 -31.73
C ASN A 396 -4.86 -13.33 -30.23
N SER A 397 -5.72 -12.77 -29.38
CA SER A 397 -5.51 -12.73 -27.93
C SER A 397 -5.40 -14.13 -27.31
N GLU A 398 -6.24 -15.08 -27.74
CA GLU A 398 -6.21 -16.48 -27.29
C GLU A 398 -4.91 -17.17 -27.72
N SER A 399 -4.45 -16.90 -28.96
CA SER A 399 -3.20 -17.44 -29.49
C SER A 399 -1.97 -16.89 -28.77
N ILE A 400 -1.95 -15.60 -28.45
CA ILE A 400 -0.85 -14.95 -27.72
C ILE A 400 -0.79 -15.47 -26.29
N ALA A 401 -1.93 -15.59 -25.61
CA ALA A 401 -2.00 -16.16 -24.28
C ALA A 401 -1.43 -17.59 -24.23
N ALA A 402 -1.67 -18.41 -25.27
CA ALA A 402 -1.10 -19.75 -25.38
C ALA A 402 0.43 -19.76 -25.52
N VAL A 403 0.99 -18.88 -26.37
CA VAL A 403 2.45 -18.73 -26.54
C VAL A 403 3.12 -18.33 -25.23
N LEU A 404 2.48 -17.48 -24.44
CA LEU A 404 3.02 -16.99 -23.16
C LEU A 404 2.88 -18.02 -22.03
N ALA A 405 1.81 -18.82 -22.03
CA ALA A 405 1.60 -19.87 -21.04
C ALA A 405 2.67 -20.97 -21.08
N GLU A 406 3.28 -21.23 -22.25
CA GLU A 406 4.38 -22.19 -22.40
C GLU A 406 5.70 -21.71 -21.78
N GLN A 407 5.85 -20.40 -21.52
CA GLN A 407 7.12 -19.78 -21.09
C GLN A 407 7.33 -19.75 -19.55
N GLY A 408 6.39 -20.26 -18.74
CA GLY A 408 6.64 -20.57 -17.33
C GLY A 408 6.51 -19.43 -16.29
N GLY A 409 6.14 -18.20 -16.68
CA GLY A 409 5.97 -17.06 -15.75
C GLY A 409 4.51 -16.70 -15.40
N GLU A 410 4.28 -15.91 -14.34
CA GLU A 410 2.98 -15.26 -14.09
C GLU A 410 2.86 -13.99 -14.96
N PHE A 411 2.11 -14.10 -16.07
CA PHE A 411 1.88 -12.99 -16.99
C PHE A 411 0.52 -12.32 -16.77
N VAL A 412 0.52 -10.99 -16.80
CA VAL A 412 -0.68 -10.18 -17.01
C VAL A 412 -0.81 -9.91 -18.50
N CYS A 413 -1.91 -10.35 -19.10
CA CYS A 413 -2.28 -9.96 -20.46
C CYS A 413 -3.32 -8.85 -20.37
N ALA A 414 -2.96 -7.64 -20.80
CA ALA A 414 -3.85 -6.49 -20.86
C ALA A 414 -4.18 -6.15 -22.31
N THR A 415 -5.47 -6.13 -22.63
CA THR A 415 -5.98 -5.61 -23.90
C THR A 415 -6.16 -4.11 -23.78
N ALA A 416 -5.45 -3.33 -24.59
CA ALA A 416 -5.56 -1.88 -24.61
C ALA A 416 -6.26 -1.42 -25.89
N GLY A 417 -7.52 -0.99 -25.76
CA GLY A 417 -8.23 -0.25 -26.79
C GLY A 417 -7.67 1.17 -26.92
N HIS A 418 -8.43 2.06 -27.56
CA HIS A 418 -7.94 3.41 -27.85
C HIS A 418 -7.70 4.25 -26.61
N HIS A 419 -8.55 4.15 -25.57
CA HIS A 419 -8.41 4.95 -24.36
C HIS A 419 -7.28 4.44 -23.47
N MET A 420 -7.15 3.13 -23.32
CA MET A 420 -6.08 2.48 -22.57
C MET A 420 -4.73 2.69 -23.26
N GLU A 421 -4.64 2.56 -24.60
CA GLU A 421 -3.40 2.83 -25.35
C GLU A 421 -2.96 4.30 -25.18
N ALA A 422 -3.91 5.26 -25.23
CA ALA A 422 -3.63 6.67 -24.94
C ALA A 422 -3.12 6.88 -23.50
N MET A 423 -3.70 6.15 -22.53
CA MET A 423 -3.25 6.17 -21.15
C MET A 423 -1.84 5.60 -21.02
N LEU A 424 -1.58 4.42 -21.59
CA LEU A 424 -0.26 3.80 -21.57
C LEU A 424 0.82 4.73 -22.16
N ALA A 425 0.51 5.40 -23.27
CA ALA A 425 1.45 6.34 -23.89
C ALA A 425 1.70 7.58 -23.02
N VAL A 426 0.70 8.08 -22.29
CA VAL A 426 0.86 9.21 -21.36
C VAL A 426 1.82 8.91 -20.22
N TYR A 427 1.73 7.72 -19.61
CA TYR A 427 2.62 7.33 -18.52
C TYR A 427 3.97 6.85 -19.06
N GLY A 428 3.97 6.12 -20.19
CA GLY A 428 5.17 5.64 -20.85
C GLY A 428 6.07 6.76 -21.39
N SER A 429 5.49 7.88 -21.85
CA SER A 429 6.25 9.01 -22.39
C SER A 429 6.85 9.94 -21.33
N GLY A 430 6.43 9.81 -20.07
CA GLY A 430 6.78 10.74 -18.98
C GLY A 430 5.89 11.99 -18.91
N ALA A 431 4.88 12.13 -19.78
CA ALA A 431 3.96 13.27 -19.74
C ALA A 431 3.23 13.40 -18.40
N ALA A 432 2.85 12.28 -17.78
CA ALA A 432 2.23 12.26 -16.46
C ALA A 432 3.17 12.78 -15.36
N LYS A 433 4.41 12.30 -15.30
CA LYS A 433 5.40 12.77 -14.33
C LYS A 433 5.67 14.27 -14.50
N ARG A 434 5.89 14.70 -15.74
CA ARG A 434 6.14 16.12 -16.03
C ARG A 434 4.97 17.03 -15.65
N SER A 435 3.74 16.60 -15.92
CA SER A 435 2.53 17.30 -15.50
C SER A 435 2.43 17.41 -13.98
N TYR A 436 2.86 16.38 -13.25
CA TYR A 436 2.86 16.37 -11.78
C TYR A 436 3.90 17.31 -11.19
N ASP A 437 5.14 17.27 -11.70
CA ASP A 437 6.27 18.03 -11.17
C ASP A 437 6.08 19.53 -11.39
N ASP A 438 5.76 19.90 -12.64
CA ASP A 438 5.64 21.31 -13.02
C ASP A 438 4.24 21.89 -12.74
N LYS A 439 3.29 21.07 -12.29
CA LYS A 439 1.86 21.42 -12.19
C LYS A 439 1.27 21.90 -13.53
N HIS A 440 1.81 21.39 -14.63
CA HIS A 440 1.42 21.74 -15.98
C HIS A 440 0.23 20.91 -16.48
N ARG A 441 -0.55 21.52 -17.36
CA ARG A 441 -1.54 20.84 -18.20
C ARG A 441 -0.92 20.54 -19.56
N ILE A 442 -0.76 19.25 -19.86
CA ILE A 442 -0.01 18.75 -21.01
C ILE A 442 -0.90 17.90 -21.90
N LEU A 443 -0.77 18.06 -23.22
CA LEU A 443 -1.35 17.14 -24.19
C LEU A 443 -0.26 16.20 -24.73
N ASN A 444 -0.36 14.91 -24.42
CA ASN A 444 0.45 13.86 -25.02
C ASN A 444 -0.16 13.43 -26.36
N ILE A 445 0.68 13.29 -27.38
CA ILE A 445 0.31 12.98 -28.77
C ILE A 445 1.14 11.77 -29.21
N ASP A 446 0.60 10.58 -29.02
CA ASP A 446 1.25 9.32 -29.39
C ASP A 446 0.90 8.98 -30.84
N ILE A 447 1.89 8.99 -31.74
CA ILE A 447 1.67 8.69 -33.15
C ILE A 447 2.28 7.32 -33.49
N GLY A 448 1.41 6.32 -33.52
CA GLY A 448 1.73 4.94 -33.86
C GLY A 448 1.67 4.64 -35.37
N GLY A 449 1.62 3.35 -35.69
CA GLY A 449 1.56 2.87 -37.07
C GLY A 449 0.22 3.15 -37.76
N GLY A 450 -0.91 2.92 -37.08
CA GLY A 450 -2.25 3.10 -37.66
C GLY A 450 -2.96 4.38 -37.23
N THR A 451 -2.62 4.90 -36.05
CA THR A 451 -3.46 5.88 -35.35
C THR A 451 -2.62 6.84 -34.51
N THR A 452 -3.21 7.99 -34.18
CA THR A 452 -2.67 8.93 -33.20
C THR A 452 -3.57 8.92 -31.97
N LYS A 453 -2.98 8.75 -30.79
CA LYS A 453 -3.67 8.84 -29.50
C LYS A 453 -3.37 10.16 -28.82
N LEU A 454 -4.40 10.72 -28.21
CA LEU A 454 -4.36 11.99 -27.51
C LEU A 454 -4.68 11.73 -26.04
N GLY A 455 -3.83 12.21 -25.15
CA GLY A 455 -4.02 12.12 -23.72
C GLY A 455 -3.82 13.47 -23.06
N LEU A 456 -4.88 14.02 -22.48
CA LEU A 456 -4.86 15.29 -21.77
C LEU A 456 -4.60 15.04 -20.29
N VAL A 457 -3.53 15.61 -19.78
CA VAL A 457 -3.03 15.33 -18.43
C VAL A 457 -2.91 16.62 -17.64
N GLN A 458 -3.30 16.58 -16.37
CA GLN A 458 -3.15 17.71 -15.45
C GLN A 458 -2.80 17.20 -14.05
N ASN A 459 -1.80 17.81 -13.41
CA ASN A 459 -1.30 17.42 -12.10
C ASN A 459 -0.93 15.92 -12.02
N GLY A 460 -0.46 15.35 -13.13
CA GLY A 460 -0.13 13.92 -13.25
C GLY A 460 -1.34 12.99 -13.39
N GLU A 461 -2.55 13.51 -13.48
CA GLU A 461 -3.77 12.72 -13.68
C GLU A 461 -4.31 12.87 -15.11
N LEU A 462 -4.66 11.73 -15.72
CA LEU A 462 -5.28 11.70 -17.04
C LEU A 462 -6.74 12.18 -16.96
N ILE A 463 -7.02 13.28 -17.64
CA ILE A 463 -8.33 13.95 -17.65
C ILE A 463 -9.21 13.39 -18.76
N ALA A 464 -8.70 13.34 -19.98
CA ALA A 464 -9.45 12.94 -21.17
C ALA A 464 -8.52 12.28 -22.20
N THR A 465 -9.11 11.46 -23.07
CA THR A 465 -8.41 10.80 -24.17
C THR A 465 -9.23 10.85 -25.43
N ALA A 466 -8.55 10.87 -26.57
CA ALA A 466 -9.17 10.69 -27.88
C ALA A 466 -8.23 9.94 -28.83
N ALA A 467 -8.76 9.38 -29.90
CA ALA A 467 -7.96 8.74 -30.94
C ALA A 467 -8.44 9.12 -32.34
N VAL A 468 -7.48 9.27 -33.25
CA VAL A 468 -7.73 9.58 -34.66
C VAL A 468 -6.94 8.65 -35.57
N HIS A 469 -7.45 8.41 -36.78
CA HIS A 469 -6.87 7.49 -37.76
C HIS A 469 -5.73 8.14 -38.58
N LEU A 470 -4.74 8.69 -37.88
CA LEU A 470 -3.52 9.27 -38.45
C LEU A 470 -2.31 8.47 -37.95
N GLY A 471 -1.64 7.69 -38.81
CA GLY A 471 -0.50 6.87 -38.41
C GLY A 471 0.55 6.73 -39.50
N GLY A 472 1.78 6.43 -39.10
CA GLY A 472 2.93 6.39 -40.01
C GLY A 472 2.97 5.20 -40.97
N ARG A 473 2.19 4.14 -40.71
CA ARG A 473 2.29 2.83 -41.39
C ARG A 473 1.03 2.40 -42.13
N LEU A 474 0.10 3.34 -42.34
CA LEU A 474 -1.12 3.14 -43.12
C LEU A 474 -0.84 2.81 -44.60
N MET A 475 0.35 3.18 -45.08
CA MET A 475 0.86 2.92 -46.42
C MET A 475 2.33 2.50 -46.33
N VAL A 476 2.68 1.42 -47.02
CA VAL A 476 4.06 0.92 -47.07
C VAL A 476 4.43 0.60 -48.50
N VAL A 477 5.59 1.06 -48.95
CA VAL A 477 6.19 0.75 -50.23
C VAL A 477 7.46 -0.07 -50.07
N ASN A 478 7.76 -0.91 -51.07
CA ASN A 478 9.05 -1.57 -51.17
C ASN A 478 10.14 -0.66 -51.76
N GLU A 479 11.34 -1.17 -51.93
CA GLU A 479 12.49 -0.46 -52.52
C GLU A 479 12.24 0.08 -53.95
N LYS A 480 11.29 -0.50 -54.68
CA LYS A 480 10.87 -0.05 -56.03
C LYS A 480 9.72 0.95 -56.00
N ASN A 481 9.36 1.43 -54.81
CA ASN A 481 8.20 2.28 -54.51
C ASN A 481 6.85 1.67 -54.93
N VAL A 482 6.70 0.36 -54.85
CA VAL A 482 5.42 -0.32 -55.07
C VAL A 482 4.70 -0.46 -53.73
N LEU A 483 3.43 -0.04 -53.66
CA LEU A 483 2.58 -0.20 -52.48
C LEU A 483 2.41 -1.68 -52.13
N THR A 484 3.00 -2.08 -51.02
CA THR A 484 2.92 -3.43 -50.45
C THR A 484 1.93 -3.53 -49.30
N ARG A 485 1.55 -2.38 -48.72
CA ARG A 485 0.45 -2.25 -47.77
C ARG A 485 -0.31 -0.97 -48.05
N LEU A 486 -1.64 -1.06 -48.06
CA LEU A 486 -2.55 0.07 -48.17
C LEU A 486 -3.77 -0.21 -47.30
N ASP A 487 -3.77 0.38 -46.10
CA ASP A 487 -4.87 0.27 -45.16
C ASP A 487 -6.11 1.04 -45.68
N PRO A 488 -7.36 0.60 -45.41
CA PRO A 488 -8.55 1.33 -45.84
C PRO A 488 -8.56 2.79 -45.43
N ALA A 489 -8.09 3.11 -44.23
CA ALA A 489 -7.95 4.50 -43.80
C ALA A 489 -6.81 5.21 -44.53
N GLY A 490 -5.69 4.51 -44.79
CA GLY A 490 -4.65 5.00 -45.67
C GLY A 490 -5.20 5.41 -47.03
N ALA A 491 -5.94 4.53 -47.71
CA ALA A 491 -6.56 4.81 -49.00
C ALA A 491 -7.47 6.05 -48.94
N TYR A 492 -8.25 6.21 -47.87
CA TYR A 492 -9.04 7.42 -47.64
C TYR A 492 -8.17 8.68 -47.53
N LEU A 493 -7.09 8.66 -46.73
CA LEU A 493 -6.18 9.80 -46.56
C LEU A 493 -5.48 10.17 -47.88
N ALA A 494 -5.04 9.19 -48.67
CA ALA A 494 -4.50 9.44 -50.01
C ALA A 494 -5.53 10.13 -50.91
N LYS A 495 -6.80 9.68 -50.87
CA LYS A 495 -7.87 10.27 -51.66
C LYS A 495 -8.12 11.72 -51.29
N GLN A 496 -8.08 12.06 -50.00
CA GLN A 496 -8.18 13.44 -49.54
C GLN A 496 -6.99 14.31 -49.98
N ALA A 497 -5.81 13.71 -50.13
CA ALA A 497 -4.64 14.36 -50.71
C ALA A 497 -4.64 14.37 -52.26
N GLY A 498 -5.68 13.86 -52.90
CA GLY A 498 -5.86 13.87 -54.37
C GLY A 498 -5.40 12.60 -55.10
N PHE A 499 -5.22 11.49 -54.40
CA PHE A 499 -4.70 10.24 -54.96
C PHE A 499 -5.65 9.04 -54.75
N ASP A 500 -5.98 8.33 -55.82
CA ASP A 500 -6.80 7.11 -55.78
C ASP A 500 -5.92 5.87 -55.99
N TRP A 501 -5.15 5.51 -54.96
CA TRP A 501 -4.16 4.43 -55.05
C TRP A 501 -4.76 3.04 -54.79
N GLN A 502 -4.13 2.04 -55.39
CA GLN A 502 -4.46 0.62 -55.17
C GLN A 502 -3.23 -0.16 -54.71
N LEU A 503 -3.45 -1.26 -53.98
CA LEU A 503 -2.38 -2.17 -53.57
C LEU A 503 -1.65 -2.71 -54.81
N GLY A 504 -0.31 -2.75 -54.76
CA GLY A 504 0.53 -3.16 -55.89
C GLY A 504 0.84 -2.04 -56.90
N GLN A 505 0.31 -0.84 -56.73
CA GLN A 505 0.62 0.31 -57.58
C GLN A 505 1.99 0.91 -57.25
N GLN A 506 2.71 1.38 -58.28
CA GLN A 506 3.93 2.16 -58.10
C GLN A 506 3.58 3.63 -57.80
N VAL A 507 4.14 4.18 -56.73
CA VAL A 507 3.90 5.56 -56.28
C VAL A 507 5.21 6.31 -56.12
N SER A 508 5.21 7.64 -56.24
CA SER A 508 6.43 8.42 -56.03
C SER A 508 6.58 8.83 -54.57
N ARG A 509 7.83 8.98 -54.10
CA ARG A 509 8.12 9.54 -52.77
C ARG A 509 7.59 10.97 -52.62
N GLN A 510 7.53 11.74 -53.70
CA GLN A 510 6.99 13.10 -53.70
C GLN A 510 5.47 13.09 -53.46
N ASP A 511 4.75 12.10 -54.00
CA ASP A 511 3.31 11.99 -53.77
C ASP A 511 3.00 11.48 -52.37
N LEU A 512 3.78 10.52 -51.84
CA LEU A 512 3.72 10.13 -50.43
C LEU A 512 3.95 11.32 -49.50
N ALA A 513 4.89 12.22 -49.83
CA ALA A 513 5.13 13.44 -49.05
C ALA A 513 3.93 14.40 -49.07
N LYS A 514 3.17 14.49 -50.18
CA LYS A 514 1.93 15.29 -50.22
C LYS A 514 0.85 14.70 -49.32
N VAL A 515 0.71 13.37 -49.28
CA VAL A 515 -0.20 12.68 -48.35
C VAL A 515 0.22 12.98 -46.90
N ALA A 516 1.51 12.86 -46.57
CA ALA A 516 2.05 13.18 -45.26
C ALA A 516 1.82 14.65 -44.84
N GLN A 517 1.96 15.59 -45.78
CA GLN A 517 1.65 17.01 -45.53
C GLN A 517 0.17 17.22 -45.20
N TRP A 518 -0.74 16.59 -45.97
CA TRP A 518 -2.17 16.66 -45.68
C TRP A 518 -2.50 16.06 -44.31
N MET A 519 -1.89 14.92 -43.96
CA MET A 519 -2.05 14.29 -42.64
C MET A 519 -1.56 15.20 -41.51
N ALA A 520 -0.45 15.91 -41.70
CA ALA A 520 0.05 16.87 -40.72
C ALA A 520 -0.91 18.07 -40.56
N ASP A 521 -1.51 18.55 -41.64
CA ASP A 521 -2.54 19.60 -41.57
C ASP A 521 -3.82 19.11 -40.88
N ALA A 522 -4.20 17.84 -41.10
CA ALA A 522 -5.30 17.21 -40.38
C ALA A 522 -5.02 17.09 -38.88
N LEU A 523 -3.80 16.69 -38.50
CA LEU A 523 -3.39 16.65 -37.10
C LEU A 523 -3.43 18.04 -36.47
N VAL A 524 -2.95 19.09 -37.16
CA VAL A 524 -3.04 20.47 -36.66
C VAL A 524 -4.50 20.90 -36.42
N ARG A 525 -5.45 20.53 -37.31
CA ARG A 525 -6.88 20.80 -37.08
C ARG A 525 -7.40 20.10 -35.82
N VAL A 526 -6.96 18.87 -35.57
CA VAL A 526 -7.30 18.12 -34.35
C VAL A 526 -6.72 18.80 -33.11
N LEU A 527 -5.43 19.11 -33.11
CA LEU A 527 -4.73 19.73 -31.98
C LEU A 527 -5.24 21.14 -31.66
N THR A 528 -5.72 21.88 -32.67
CA THR A 528 -6.28 23.22 -32.49
C THR A 528 -7.81 23.24 -32.32
N GLN A 529 -8.46 22.06 -32.26
CA GLN A 529 -9.93 21.88 -32.19
C GLN A 529 -10.69 22.62 -33.29
N LYS A 530 -10.09 22.72 -34.50
CA LYS A 530 -10.66 23.32 -35.71
C LYS A 530 -11.02 22.26 -36.75
N PHE A 531 -11.56 21.13 -36.30
CA PHE A 531 -11.94 20.01 -37.16
C PHE A 531 -13.31 20.20 -37.81
N THR A 532 -13.50 19.58 -38.98
CA THR A 532 -14.74 19.59 -39.76
C THR A 532 -15.69 18.47 -39.34
N ARG A 533 -16.94 18.50 -39.81
CA ARG A 533 -17.88 17.38 -39.63
C ARG A 533 -17.39 16.10 -40.32
N GLU A 534 -16.66 16.23 -41.42
CA GLU A 534 -16.08 15.07 -42.11
C GLU A 534 -14.97 14.45 -41.26
N ASP A 535 -14.08 15.27 -40.68
CA ASP A 535 -13.04 14.81 -39.74
C ASP A 535 -13.67 14.02 -38.58
N LEU A 536 -14.76 14.51 -37.97
CA LEU A 536 -15.48 13.78 -36.91
C LEU A 536 -16.00 12.40 -37.34
N SER A 537 -16.44 12.26 -38.59
CA SER A 537 -17.07 11.03 -39.08
C SER A 537 -16.11 10.01 -39.69
N LYS A 538 -14.93 10.46 -40.15
CA LYS A 538 -13.98 9.64 -40.92
C LYS A 538 -12.59 9.57 -40.31
N LEU A 539 -12.22 10.53 -39.47
CA LEU A 539 -10.89 10.61 -38.85
C LEU A 539 -10.91 10.17 -37.38
N TYR A 540 -11.91 10.61 -36.60
CA TYR A 540 -12.02 10.23 -35.18
C TYR A 540 -12.46 8.77 -35.00
N LEU A 541 -11.78 8.08 -34.10
CA LEU A 541 -12.05 6.69 -33.70
C LEU A 541 -12.76 6.59 -32.36
N THR A 542 -12.63 7.63 -31.55
CA THR A 542 -13.36 7.85 -30.30
C THR A 542 -14.01 9.22 -30.35
N ASP A 543 -14.86 9.54 -29.38
CA ASP A 543 -15.36 10.90 -29.22
C ASP A 543 -14.20 11.91 -29.07
N PRO A 544 -14.33 13.11 -29.67
CA PRO A 544 -13.37 14.18 -29.49
C PRO A 544 -13.38 14.70 -28.05
N VAL A 545 -12.28 15.31 -27.63
CA VAL A 545 -12.26 16.07 -26.37
C VAL A 545 -12.89 17.44 -26.62
N ASP A 546 -13.87 17.82 -25.80
CA ASP A 546 -14.64 19.05 -25.95
C ASP A 546 -13.78 20.32 -25.88
N ASP A 547 -12.90 20.40 -24.88
CA ASP A 547 -12.01 21.54 -24.66
C ASP A 547 -10.68 21.06 -24.08
N TRP A 548 -9.58 21.43 -24.74
CA TRP A 548 -8.25 21.21 -24.19
C TRP A 548 -8.00 22.07 -22.94
N GLY A 549 -8.63 23.24 -22.82
CA GLY A 549 -8.26 24.27 -21.85
C GLY A 549 -6.89 24.90 -22.17
N PRO A 550 -6.36 25.75 -21.27
CA PRO A 550 -5.02 26.32 -21.45
C PRO A 550 -3.97 25.23 -21.29
N LEU A 551 -3.27 24.91 -22.39
CA LEU A 551 -2.16 23.96 -22.38
C LEU A 551 -0.85 24.68 -22.10
N ASP A 552 -0.07 24.15 -21.16
CA ASP A 552 1.28 24.62 -20.87
C ASP A 552 2.31 24.00 -21.82
N GLY A 553 1.95 22.93 -22.53
CA GLY A 553 2.78 22.33 -23.57
C GLY A 553 2.21 21.05 -24.18
N ILE A 554 2.86 20.60 -25.25
CA ILE A 554 2.55 19.34 -25.93
C ILE A 554 3.78 18.42 -25.94
N MET A 555 3.55 17.12 -25.88
CA MET A 555 4.60 16.10 -25.94
C MET A 555 4.23 15.06 -27.00
N PHE A 556 5.18 14.69 -27.85
CA PHE A 556 4.97 13.62 -28.83
C PHE A 556 5.57 12.30 -28.34
N SER A 557 4.87 11.21 -28.61
CA SER A 557 5.32 9.84 -28.36
C SER A 557 5.03 8.96 -29.58
N GLY A 558 5.39 7.68 -29.49
CA GLY A 558 5.19 6.71 -30.57
C GLY A 558 6.26 6.80 -31.65
N GLY A 559 6.17 5.90 -32.63
CA GLY A 559 7.23 5.74 -33.63
C GLY A 559 7.42 6.93 -34.55
N VAL A 560 6.36 7.67 -34.85
CA VAL A 560 6.47 8.90 -35.64
C VAL A 560 7.02 10.07 -34.81
N GLY A 561 6.82 10.03 -33.48
CA GLY A 561 7.38 11.00 -32.54
C GLY A 561 8.90 11.12 -32.64
N GLU A 562 9.61 10.01 -32.92
CA GLU A 562 11.07 10.01 -33.12
C GLU A 562 11.51 10.99 -34.22
N TYR A 563 10.75 11.08 -35.32
CA TYR A 563 11.04 12.01 -36.42
C TYR A 563 10.61 13.44 -36.08
N VAL A 564 9.56 13.63 -35.29
CA VAL A 564 9.16 14.96 -34.79
C VAL A 564 10.30 15.57 -33.97
N TYR A 565 10.94 14.76 -33.11
CA TYR A 565 12.10 15.17 -32.32
C TYR A 565 13.44 15.08 -33.06
N ARG A 566 13.46 14.57 -34.30
CA ARG A 566 14.66 14.37 -35.12
C ARG A 566 15.70 13.42 -34.48
N ARG A 567 15.22 12.40 -33.77
CA ARG A 567 16.03 11.33 -33.14
C ARG A 567 16.32 10.16 -34.10
N GLU A 568 15.44 9.95 -35.07
CA GLU A 568 15.56 8.92 -36.10
C GLU A 568 15.71 9.54 -37.49
N MET A 569 16.55 8.93 -38.33
CA MET A 569 16.85 9.41 -39.68
C MET A 569 16.60 8.36 -40.78
N ARG A 570 16.48 7.09 -40.41
CA ARG A 570 16.22 5.98 -41.34
C ARG A 570 14.84 6.11 -41.98
N ASP A 571 14.66 5.49 -43.14
CA ASP A 571 13.39 5.44 -43.85
C ASP A 571 13.01 3.97 -44.04
N PHE A 572 11.83 3.60 -43.54
CA PHE A 572 11.34 2.21 -43.52
C PHE A 572 10.38 1.88 -44.67
N GLY A 573 10.28 2.76 -45.68
CA GLY A 573 9.33 2.58 -46.78
C GLY A 573 7.89 2.92 -46.41
N ASP A 574 7.64 3.46 -45.22
CA ASP A 574 6.33 3.91 -44.77
C ASP A 574 6.23 5.45 -44.76
N LEU A 575 5.09 5.98 -44.29
CA LEU A 575 4.87 7.42 -44.13
C LEU A 575 5.46 7.98 -42.84
N GLY A 576 6.03 7.16 -41.94
CA GLY A 576 6.40 7.59 -40.60
C GLY A 576 7.38 8.76 -40.59
N LYS A 577 8.47 8.65 -41.37
CA LYS A 577 9.45 9.73 -41.52
C LYS A 577 8.84 11.00 -42.12
N LEU A 578 8.18 10.87 -43.28
CA LEU A 578 7.61 11.99 -44.01
C LEU A 578 6.52 12.71 -43.19
N PHE A 579 5.72 11.96 -42.44
CA PHE A 579 4.67 12.50 -41.59
C PHE A 579 5.25 13.23 -40.38
N GLY A 580 6.23 12.64 -39.68
CA GLY A 580 6.87 13.28 -38.54
C GLY A 580 7.64 14.54 -38.92
N GLU A 581 8.35 14.55 -40.05
CA GLU A 581 9.01 15.73 -40.61
C GLU A 581 7.99 16.82 -40.97
N ALA A 582 6.86 16.45 -41.59
CA ALA A 582 5.78 17.39 -41.90
C ALA A 582 5.16 17.98 -40.63
N VAL A 583 4.90 17.18 -39.59
CA VAL A 583 4.43 17.66 -38.28
C VAL A 583 5.43 18.62 -37.67
N ARG A 584 6.72 18.26 -37.63
CA ARG A 584 7.79 19.14 -37.11
C ARG A 584 7.83 20.47 -37.85
N GLN A 585 7.66 20.47 -39.17
CA GLN A 585 7.59 21.69 -39.96
C GLN A 585 6.42 22.61 -39.54
N ARG A 586 5.23 22.05 -39.27
CA ARG A 586 4.07 22.85 -38.77
C ARG A 586 4.34 23.45 -37.39
N LEU A 587 4.99 22.69 -36.52
CA LEU A 587 5.37 23.17 -35.18
C LEU A 587 6.40 24.31 -35.26
N ASP A 588 7.44 24.15 -36.10
CA ASP A 588 8.44 25.20 -36.33
C ASP A 588 7.81 26.48 -36.95
N GLN A 589 6.69 26.34 -37.66
CA GLN A 589 5.89 27.45 -38.21
C GLN A 589 4.85 28.02 -37.23
N ASN A 590 4.84 27.57 -35.97
CA ASN A 590 3.90 27.99 -34.92
C ASN A 590 2.42 27.72 -35.28
N ALA A 591 2.14 26.67 -36.07
CA ALA A 591 0.77 26.31 -36.44
C ALA A 591 -0.06 25.79 -35.26
N VAL A 592 0.61 25.29 -34.21
CA VAL A 592 0.01 24.93 -32.92
C VAL A 592 0.70 25.83 -31.87
N PRO A 593 0.02 26.86 -31.33
CA PRO A 593 0.66 27.93 -30.54
C PRO A 593 0.86 27.52 -29.07
N VAL A 594 1.51 26.38 -28.86
CA VAL A 594 1.82 25.79 -27.55
C VAL A 594 3.23 25.18 -27.63
N PRO A 595 4.02 25.28 -26.55
CA PRO A 595 5.42 24.85 -26.60
C PRO A 595 5.53 23.33 -26.73
N LEU A 596 6.46 22.89 -27.58
CA LEU A 596 6.87 21.49 -27.67
C LEU A 596 7.78 21.17 -26.48
N LEU A 597 7.32 20.31 -25.58
CA LEU A 597 8.10 19.84 -24.44
C LEU A 597 9.15 18.80 -24.88
N PRO A 598 10.28 18.68 -24.14
CA PRO A 598 11.28 17.65 -24.42
C PRO A 598 10.65 16.27 -24.44
N ALA A 599 11.09 15.40 -25.36
CA ALA A 599 10.64 14.02 -25.37
C ALA A 599 11.23 13.24 -24.19
N GLY A 600 10.40 12.50 -23.47
CA GLY A 600 10.83 11.32 -22.72
C GLY A 600 11.09 10.16 -23.66
N GLU A 601 10.36 9.05 -23.49
CA GLU A 601 10.36 7.92 -24.42
C GLU A 601 9.38 8.20 -25.58
N CYS A 602 9.80 7.90 -26.83
CA CYS A 602 8.94 8.04 -28.01
C CYS A 602 8.45 6.67 -28.48
N ILE A 603 9.18 5.97 -29.36
CA ILE A 603 8.73 4.68 -29.92
C ILE A 603 8.60 3.57 -28.85
N ARG A 604 9.20 3.80 -27.67
CA ARG A 604 9.17 2.94 -26.49
C ARG A 604 8.32 3.51 -25.34
N ALA A 605 7.42 4.45 -25.63
CA ALA A 605 6.44 4.96 -24.68
C ALA A 605 5.35 3.91 -24.36
N THR A 606 5.77 2.75 -23.85
CA THR A 606 4.93 1.58 -23.65
C THR A 606 5.16 1.00 -22.24
N VAL A 607 4.42 -0.05 -21.91
CA VAL A 607 4.64 -0.78 -20.67
C VAL A 607 5.98 -1.50 -20.73
N LEU A 608 6.76 -1.37 -19.66
CA LEU A 608 8.13 -1.87 -19.58
C LEU A 608 8.24 -3.22 -18.86
N GLY A 609 7.14 -3.66 -18.23
CA GLY A 609 7.03 -4.89 -17.46
C GLY A 609 5.84 -4.84 -16.51
N ALA A 610 5.71 -5.87 -15.69
CA ALA A 610 4.81 -5.92 -14.54
C ALA A 610 5.63 -6.07 -13.26
N SER A 611 5.24 -5.38 -12.19
CA SER A 611 5.65 -5.75 -10.84
C SER A 611 4.54 -6.57 -10.19
N GLU A 612 4.89 -7.54 -9.37
CA GLU A 612 3.91 -8.24 -8.54
C GLU A 612 4.33 -8.29 -7.08
N TYR A 613 3.34 -8.30 -6.20
CA TYR A 613 3.55 -8.62 -4.80
C TYR A 613 2.29 -9.26 -4.22
N SER A 614 2.48 -10.14 -3.23
CA SER A 614 1.38 -10.83 -2.56
C SER A 614 1.25 -10.37 -1.12
N VAL A 615 0.01 -10.12 -0.70
CA VAL A 615 -0.37 -9.78 0.67
C VAL A 615 -1.36 -10.81 1.19
N GLN A 616 -1.25 -11.16 2.48
CA GLN A 616 -2.24 -11.99 3.14
C GLN A 616 -3.15 -11.10 3.97
N LEU A 617 -4.43 -11.08 3.63
CA LEU A 617 -5.41 -10.25 4.29
C LEU A 617 -6.26 -11.06 5.25
N SER A 618 -6.69 -10.40 6.33
CA SER A 618 -7.61 -10.98 7.29
C SER A 618 -8.97 -11.21 6.63
N GLY A 619 -9.42 -12.47 6.60
CA GLY A 619 -10.79 -12.78 6.18
C GLY A 619 -11.84 -12.37 7.22
N ASN A 620 -11.44 -11.85 8.40
CA ASN A 620 -12.38 -11.38 9.42
C ASN A 620 -12.88 -9.96 9.16
N THR A 621 -12.12 -9.13 8.43
CA THR A 621 -12.51 -7.76 8.06
C THR A 621 -13.12 -7.72 6.65
N THR A 622 -12.66 -8.63 5.78
CA THR A 622 -13.22 -8.89 4.44
C THR A 622 -14.66 -9.41 4.51
N PHE A 623 -15.49 -9.04 3.53
CA PHE A 623 -16.80 -9.65 3.28
C PHE A 623 -16.73 -10.60 2.08
N ILE A 624 -17.19 -11.84 2.25
CA ILE A 624 -17.26 -12.85 1.19
C ILE A 624 -18.59 -13.58 1.35
N SER A 625 -19.53 -13.39 0.41
CA SER A 625 -20.86 -14.01 0.54
C SER A 625 -20.84 -15.52 0.32
N GLU A 626 -20.14 -16.00 -0.73
CA GLU A 626 -19.97 -17.43 -1.02
C GLU A 626 -18.54 -17.70 -1.53
N PRO A 627 -17.62 -18.15 -0.65
CA PRO A 627 -16.22 -18.38 -1.01
C PRO A 627 -16.01 -19.33 -2.19
N ALA A 628 -16.85 -20.34 -2.35
CA ALA A 628 -16.69 -21.33 -3.43
C ALA A 628 -17.01 -20.75 -4.82
N ALA A 629 -17.93 -19.78 -4.89
CA ALA A 629 -18.26 -19.07 -6.12
C ALA A 629 -17.29 -17.92 -6.41
N LEU A 630 -16.75 -17.29 -5.37
CA LEU A 630 -15.93 -16.07 -5.51
C LEU A 630 -14.42 -16.35 -5.59
N LEU A 631 -13.92 -17.50 -5.12
CA LEU A 631 -12.49 -17.77 -5.00
C LEU A 631 -12.09 -19.18 -5.51
N PRO A 632 -10.93 -19.34 -6.17
CA PRO A 632 -9.98 -18.29 -6.53
C PRO A 632 -10.40 -17.54 -7.81
N ARG A 633 -9.90 -16.32 -7.97
CA ARG A 633 -10.02 -15.50 -9.19
C ARG A 633 -8.65 -14.97 -9.58
N LYS A 634 -8.37 -14.91 -10.87
CA LYS A 634 -7.10 -14.44 -11.42
C LYS A 634 -7.36 -13.34 -12.44
N ASN A 635 -6.41 -12.43 -12.56
CA ASN A 635 -6.35 -11.35 -13.53
C ASN A 635 -7.61 -10.47 -13.53
N LEU A 636 -8.18 -10.20 -12.34
CA LEU A 636 -9.26 -9.22 -12.23
C LEU A 636 -8.68 -7.84 -12.51
N GLN A 637 -9.07 -7.24 -13.64
CA GLN A 637 -8.65 -5.89 -13.98
C GLN A 637 -9.27 -4.89 -13.01
N VAL A 638 -8.44 -3.97 -12.52
CA VAL A 638 -8.88 -2.94 -11.57
C VAL A 638 -9.45 -1.75 -12.31
N ILE A 639 -10.63 -1.28 -11.88
CA ILE A 639 -11.20 0.00 -12.27
C ILE A 639 -11.30 0.93 -11.05
N PRO A 640 -10.50 2.00 -10.98
CA PRO A 640 -10.55 2.92 -9.86
C PRO A 640 -11.74 3.87 -9.99
N LEU A 641 -12.41 4.13 -8.88
CA LEU A 641 -13.48 5.13 -8.81
C LEU A 641 -12.93 6.56 -9.02
N ASN A 642 -11.67 6.81 -8.67
CA ASN A 642 -11.01 8.12 -8.74
C ASN A 642 -11.79 9.25 -8.04
N LEU A 643 -12.40 8.93 -6.90
CA LEU A 643 -13.03 9.89 -6.00
C LEU A 643 -12.49 9.68 -4.59
N GLU A 644 -12.19 10.78 -3.91
CA GLU A 644 -11.93 10.76 -2.47
C GLU A 644 -13.27 10.80 -1.73
N LEU A 645 -13.67 9.67 -1.14
CA LEU A 645 -14.95 9.55 -0.45
C LEU A 645 -14.90 10.22 0.92
N LYS A 646 -15.07 11.55 0.93
CA LYS A 646 -15.08 12.46 2.10
C LYS A 646 -16.42 12.37 2.86
N GLU A 647 -16.73 13.37 3.68
CA GLU A 647 -17.89 13.34 4.59
C GLU A 647 -19.26 13.26 3.90
N THR A 648 -19.41 13.82 2.70
CA THR A 648 -20.65 13.75 1.91
C THR A 648 -20.40 12.90 0.67
N ILE A 649 -21.30 11.96 0.40
CA ILE A 649 -21.24 11.07 -0.76
C ILE A 649 -22.53 11.23 -1.55
N ASP A 650 -22.43 11.61 -2.83
CA ASP A 650 -23.54 11.67 -3.77
C ASP A 650 -23.57 10.39 -4.62
N PRO A 651 -24.62 9.55 -4.54
CA PRO A 651 -24.76 8.35 -5.36
C PRO A 651 -24.63 8.60 -6.88
N VAL A 652 -25.09 9.76 -7.37
CA VAL A 652 -25.05 10.09 -8.81
C VAL A 652 -23.60 10.30 -9.25
N GLU A 653 -22.80 11.00 -8.46
CA GLU A 653 -21.39 11.23 -8.73
C GLU A 653 -20.60 9.91 -8.80
N ILE A 654 -20.90 8.97 -7.89
CA ILE A 654 -20.31 7.62 -7.89
C ILE A 654 -20.63 6.87 -9.19
N ALA A 655 -21.91 6.88 -9.60
CA ALA A 655 -22.35 6.19 -10.82
C ALA A 655 -21.69 6.78 -12.08
N GLU A 656 -21.61 8.11 -12.17
CA GLU A 656 -20.92 8.79 -13.27
C GLU A 656 -19.42 8.49 -13.30
N ALA A 657 -18.77 8.46 -12.13
CA ALA A 657 -17.35 8.14 -12.00
C ALA A 657 -17.04 6.71 -12.43
N LEU A 658 -17.88 5.73 -12.06
CA LEU A 658 -17.77 4.36 -12.55
C LEU A 658 -17.89 4.30 -14.08
N GLY A 659 -18.91 4.95 -14.66
CA GLY A 659 -19.09 5.00 -16.11
C GLY A 659 -17.92 5.67 -16.85
N LYS A 660 -17.28 6.69 -16.26
CA LYS A 660 -16.03 7.27 -16.77
C LYS A 660 -14.87 6.28 -16.66
N SER A 661 -14.77 5.53 -15.57
CA SER A 661 -13.70 4.54 -15.35
C SER A 661 -13.78 3.38 -16.34
N PHE A 662 -14.97 2.80 -16.58
CA PHE A 662 -15.17 1.75 -17.60
C PHE A 662 -14.70 2.21 -18.99
N ARG A 663 -15.15 3.39 -19.45
CA ARG A 663 -14.74 3.96 -20.74
C ARG A 663 -13.23 4.17 -20.82
N ARG A 664 -12.62 4.69 -19.75
CA ARG A 664 -11.19 4.98 -19.70
C ARG A 664 -10.31 3.72 -19.81
N HIS A 665 -10.81 2.57 -19.37
CA HIS A 665 -10.11 1.28 -19.45
C HIS A 665 -10.57 0.43 -20.65
N ASP A 666 -11.33 1.01 -21.58
CA ASP A 666 -11.94 0.33 -22.74
C ASP A 666 -12.80 -0.89 -22.36
N LEU A 667 -13.46 -0.83 -21.19
CA LEU A 667 -14.30 -1.89 -20.68
C LEU A 667 -15.77 -1.58 -20.89
N VAL A 668 -16.53 -2.63 -21.25
CA VAL A 668 -17.99 -2.58 -21.33
C VAL A 668 -18.56 -3.08 -20.00
N GLU A 669 -19.33 -2.24 -19.34
CA GLU A 669 -20.02 -2.59 -18.09
C GLU A 669 -20.88 -3.85 -18.26
N GLY A 670 -20.74 -4.81 -17.35
CA GLY A 670 -21.40 -6.12 -17.44
C GLY A 670 -20.77 -7.13 -18.41
N ALA A 671 -19.78 -6.78 -19.24
CA ALA A 671 -19.19 -7.75 -20.17
C ALA A 671 -18.24 -8.75 -19.51
N GLN A 672 -17.56 -8.35 -18.43
CA GLN A 672 -16.62 -9.18 -17.66
C GLN A 672 -16.58 -8.77 -16.20
N ASP A 673 -15.96 -9.61 -15.37
CA ASP A 673 -15.73 -9.32 -13.95
C ASP A 673 -14.55 -8.35 -13.81
N VAL A 674 -14.69 -7.35 -12.92
CA VAL A 674 -13.68 -6.32 -12.64
C VAL A 674 -13.58 -6.09 -11.13
N ALA A 675 -12.43 -5.62 -10.67
CA ALA A 675 -12.24 -5.19 -9.29
C ALA A 675 -12.41 -3.67 -9.18
N ILE A 676 -13.41 -3.20 -8.45
CA ILE A 676 -13.64 -1.78 -8.22
C ILE A 676 -12.76 -1.31 -7.06
N SER A 677 -11.83 -0.40 -7.33
CA SER A 677 -10.97 0.19 -6.31
C SER A 677 -11.55 1.51 -5.81
N LEU A 678 -11.66 1.68 -4.50
CA LEU A 678 -12.18 2.89 -3.87
C LEU A 678 -11.27 3.39 -2.74
N ARG A 679 -11.30 4.71 -2.53
CA ARG A 679 -10.53 5.43 -1.51
C ARG A 679 -11.47 5.99 -0.46
N TRP A 680 -11.37 5.48 0.77
CA TRP A 680 -12.27 5.85 1.85
C TRP A 680 -11.60 6.81 2.85
N LEU A 681 -12.21 7.98 3.09
CA LEU A 681 -11.71 8.97 4.05
C LEU A 681 -12.77 9.36 5.08
N GLY A 682 -12.45 9.29 6.37
CA GLY A 682 -13.36 9.67 7.46
C GLY A 682 -14.24 8.52 7.97
N ALA A 683 -15.23 8.85 8.80
CA ALA A 683 -15.97 7.86 9.58
C ALA A 683 -16.99 7.04 8.75
N PRO A 684 -17.09 5.71 8.94
CA PRO A 684 -18.01 4.84 8.21
C PRO A 684 -19.45 4.89 8.75
N SER A 685 -20.12 6.04 8.60
CA SER A 685 -21.53 6.16 8.99
C SER A 685 -22.46 5.42 8.02
N PHE A 686 -23.59 4.92 8.53
CA PHE A 686 -24.60 4.21 7.72
C PHE A 686 -25.05 5.04 6.52
N THR A 687 -25.33 6.34 6.69
CA THR A 687 -25.75 7.24 5.61
C THR A 687 -24.73 7.27 4.47
N ARG A 688 -23.45 7.37 4.80
CA ARG A 688 -22.37 7.43 3.80
C ARG A 688 -22.18 6.10 3.10
N LEU A 689 -22.13 4.99 3.85
CA LEU A 689 -22.00 3.65 3.27
C LEU A 689 -23.19 3.28 2.38
N ASN A 690 -24.40 3.65 2.78
CA ASN A 690 -25.60 3.41 1.98
C ASN A 690 -25.60 4.27 0.70
N ALA A 691 -25.16 5.53 0.75
CA ALA A 691 -25.01 6.37 -0.43
C ALA A 691 -23.97 5.79 -1.41
N LEU A 692 -22.82 5.33 -0.91
CA LEU A 692 -21.81 4.65 -1.70
C LEU A 692 -22.38 3.38 -2.37
N ALA A 693 -23.03 2.51 -1.59
CA ALA A 693 -23.65 1.29 -2.12
C ALA A 693 -24.68 1.61 -3.21
N GLN A 694 -25.57 2.59 -2.99
CA GLN A 694 -26.54 3.03 -3.98
C GLN A 694 -25.87 3.53 -5.26
N GLY A 695 -24.82 4.34 -5.14
CA GLY A 695 -24.09 4.87 -6.29
C GLY A 695 -23.40 3.77 -7.10
N ILE A 696 -22.79 2.78 -6.42
CA ILE A 696 -22.20 1.61 -7.08
C ILE A 696 -23.26 0.82 -7.84
N LEU A 697 -24.42 0.56 -7.24
CA LEU A 697 -25.51 -0.17 -7.90
C LEU A 697 -26.09 0.60 -9.09
N GLN A 698 -26.24 1.92 -8.98
CA GLN A 698 -26.68 2.77 -10.08
C GLN A 698 -25.67 2.81 -11.23
N GLY A 699 -24.37 2.70 -10.92
CA GLY A 699 -23.29 2.66 -11.90
C GLY A 699 -23.05 1.30 -12.56
N LEU A 700 -23.72 0.23 -12.11
CA LEU A 700 -23.51 -1.15 -12.57
C LEU A 700 -24.80 -1.86 -13.06
N PRO A 701 -25.65 -1.21 -13.88
CA PRO A 701 -26.96 -1.77 -14.23
C PRO A 701 -26.86 -3.09 -15.03
N GLU A 702 -25.94 -3.23 -15.98
CA GLU A 702 -25.83 -4.46 -16.79
C GLU A 702 -25.15 -5.59 -16.01
N THR A 703 -24.18 -5.30 -15.13
CA THR A 703 -23.57 -6.28 -14.20
C THR A 703 -24.64 -6.90 -13.32
N LEU A 704 -25.53 -6.08 -12.74
CA LEU A 704 -26.63 -6.56 -11.90
C LEU A 704 -27.65 -7.37 -12.71
N LYS A 705 -28.04 -6.88 -13.89
CA LYS A 705 -28.98 -7.55 -14.80
C LYS A 705 -28.46 -8.91 -15.28
N GLN A 706 -27.16 -9.01 -15.55
CA GLN A 706 -26.49 -10.26 -15.93
C GLN A 706 -26.12 -11.14 -14.74
N GLN A 707 -26.43 -10.71 -13.50
CA GLN A 707 -26.10 -11.40 -12.26
C GLN A 707 -24.61 -11.74 -12.11
N ARG A 708 -23.74 -10.87 -12.60
CA ARG A 708 -22.29 -10.98 -12.37
C ARG A 708 -21.93 -10.68 -10.93
N HIS A 709 -20.84 -11.28 -10.46
CA HIS A 709 -20.35 -11.08 -9.10
C HIS A 709 -19.74 -9.69 -8.93
N LEU A 710 -19.86 -9.12 -7.73
CA LEU A 710 -19.24 -7.84 -7.39
C LEU A 710 -17.93 -8.06 -6.65
N TYR A 711 -16.86 -7.44 -7.13
CA TYR A 711 -15.55 -7.43 -6.47
C TYR A 711 -15.18 -5.98 -6.16
N ILE A 712 -15.05 -5.66 -4.88
CA ILE A 712 -14.73 -4.31 -4.40
C ILE A 712 -13.49 -4.39 -3.52
N VAL A 713 -12.56 -3.46 -3.71
CA VAL A 713 -11.35 -3.34 -2.93
C VAL A 713 -11.22 -1.91 -2.42
N THR A 714 -10.98 -1.77 -1.12
CA THR A 714 -10.93 -0.49 -0.43
C THR A 714 -9.71 -0.41 0.48
N ASP A 715 -9.17 0.78 0.67
CA ASP A 715 -8.12 1.03 1.65
C ASP A 715 -8.68 1.17 3.08
N GLY A 716 -9.88 1.72 3.24
CA GLY A 716 -10.56 1.85 4.53
C GLY A 716 -11.21 0.56 5.03
N ASP A 717 -11.24 0.40 6.36
CA ASP A 717 -11.89 -0.70 7.11
C ASP A 717 -13.42 -0.57 7.08
N ILE A 718 -14.02 -0.86 5.91
CA ILE A 718 -15.46 -0.78 5.67
C ILE A 718 -16.04 -2.04 5.01
N ALA A 719 -15.21 -3.04 4.71
CA ALA A 719 -15.59 -4.12 3.81
C ALA A 719 -16.77 -4.94 4.34
N HIS A 720 -16.73 -5.30 5.62
CA HIS A 720 -17.82 -6.06 6.25
C HIS A 720 -19.17 -5.33 6.16
N ASN A 721 -19.20 -4.05 6.54
CA ASN A 721 -20.43 -3.26 6.55
C ASN A 721 -20.97 -3.02 5.14
N LEU A 722 -20.08 -2.67 4.21
CA LEU A 722 -20.45 -2.43 2.82
C LEU A 722 -20.97 -3.70 2.13
N GLY A 723 -20.31 -4.84 2.38
CA GLY A 723 -20.74 -6.14 1.85
C GLY A 723 -22.12 -6.56 2.34
N HIS A 724 -22.41 -6.39 3.64
CA HIS A 724 -23.75 -6.65 4.18
C HIS A 724 -24.81 -5.74 3.56
N LEU A 725 -24.51 -4.45 3.34
CA LEU A 725 -25.43 -3.53 2.68
C LEU A 725 -25.79 -3.96 1.25
N PHE A 726 -24.90 -4.64 0.53
CA PHE A 726 -25.23 -5.19 -0.78
C PHE A 726 -26.12 -6.44 -0.71
N LYS A 727 -26.02 -7.25 0.35
CA LYS A 727 -26.82 -8.46 0.53
C LYS A 727 -28.14 -8.22 1.28
N GLU A 728 -28.27 -7.12 2.01
CA GLU A 728 -29.51 -6.70 2.66
C GLU A 728 -30.65 -6.57 1.63
N ASP A 729 -31.84 -7.07 1.99
CA ASP A 729 -33.06 -7.04 1.16
C ASP A 729 -32.87 -7.55 -0.28
N GLU A 730 -31.91 -8.46 -0.51
CA GLU A 730 -31.55 -8.98 -1.84
C GLU A 730 -31.22 -7.89 -2.88
N ARG A 731 -30.69 -6.74 -2.44
CA ARG A 731 -30.26 -5.64 -3.34
C ARG A 731 -29.31 -6.13 -4.43
N VAL A 732 -28.42 -7.07 -4.10
CA VAL A 732 -27.58 -7.81 -5.04
C VAL A 732 -27.86 -9.31 -4.93
N LYS A 733 -28.40 -9.87 -6.01
CA LYS A 733 -28.71 -11.31 -6.10
C LYS A 733 -27.47 -12.18 -6.26
N SER A 734 -26.47 -11.70 -6.99
CA SER A 734 -25.19 -12.37 -7.18
C SER A 734 -24.32 -12.33 -5.92
N GLU A 735 -23.22 -13.07 -5.98
CA GLU A 735 -22.22 -13.07 -4.91
C GLU A 735 -21.38 -11.79 -4.89
N VAL A 736 -21.00 -11.37 -3.69
CA VAL A 736 -20.30 -10.12 -3.39
C VAL A 736 -19.05 -10.42 -2.57
N LEU A 737 -17.93 -9.84 -3.02
CA LEU A 737 -16.66 -9.83 -2.33
C LEU A 737 -16.22 -8.38 -2.11
N VAL A 738 -15.97 -8.02 -0.86
CA VAL A 738 -15.39 -6.72 -0.49
C VAL A 738 -14.16 -6.97 0.35
N ILE A 739 -13.00 -6.47 -0.08
CA ILE A 739 -11.71 -6.54 0.62
C ILE A 739 -11.31 -5.16 1.10
N ASP A 740 -10.87 -5.05 2.36
CA ASP A 740 -10.30 -3.83 2.94
C ASP A 740 -8.77 -3.90 3.13
N GLY A 741 -8.17 -2.75 3.42
CA GLY A 741 -6.74 -2.61 3.69
C GLY A 741 -5.85 -2.72 2.45
N VAL A 742 -6.41 -2.65 1.23
CA VAL A 742 -5.66 -2.70 -0.02
C VAL A 742 -5.96 -1.50 -0.87
N THR A 743 -4.89 -0.88 -1.34
CA THR A 743 -4.91 0.23 -2.29
C THR A 743 -4.63 -0.31 -3.69
N LEU A 744 -5.50 -0.03 -4.65
CA LEU A 744 -5.28 -0.38 -6.07
C LEU A 744 -5.50 0.81 -7.00
N TRP A 745 -4.88 0.76 -8.17
CA TRP A 745 -4.84 1.80 -9.20
C TRP A 745 -5.30 1.24 -10.55
N GLY A 746 -5.54 2.10 -11.54
CA GLY A 746 -6.08 1.69 -12.86
C GLY A 746 -5.15 0.84 -13.74
N PHE A 747 -3.91 0.65 -13.32
CA PHE A 747 -2.96 -0.24 -13.99
C PHE A 747 -2.70 -1.53 -13.22
N ASP A 748 -3.51 -1.79 -12.19
CA ASP A 748 -3.39 -2.97 -11.36
C ASP A 748 -4.33 -4.07 -11.86
N PHE A 749 -3.90 -5.30 -11.64
CA PHE A 749 -4.67 -6.52 -11.76
C PHE A 749 -4.55 -7.27 -10.44
N VAL A 750 -5.60 -7.97 -10.06
CA VAL A 750 -5.63 -8.67 -8.78
C VAL A 750 -5.97 -10.14 -8.96
N ASP A 751 -5.17 -10.99 -8.33
CA ASP A 751 -5.48 -12.39 -8.10
C ASP A 751 -5.94 -12.57 -6.65
N LEU A 752 -7.10 -13.19 -6.49
CA LEU A 752 -7.69 -13.55 -5.22
C LEU A 752 -7.58 -15.06 -5.05
N GLY A 753 -6.69 -15.51 -4.16
CA GLY A 753 -6.52 -16.94 -3.91
C GLY A 753 -7.56 -17.52 -2.95
N ARG A 754 -7.49 -18.83 -2.74
CA ARG A 754 -8.40 -19.55 -1.83
C ARG A 754 -8.17 -19.13 -0.37
N ILE A 755 -9.25 -19.10 0.40
CA ILE A 755 -9.19 -18.89 1.86
C ILE A 755 -8.27 -19.95 2.48
N ARG A 756 -7.29 -19.50 3.26
CA ARG A 756 -6.36 -20.35 4.00
C ARG A 756 -6.92 -20.65 5.38
N MET A 757 -7.07 -21.94 5.67
CA MET A 757 -7.48 -22.44 6.99
C MET A 757 -6.24 -22.92 7.76
N PRO A 758 -6.20 -22.77 9.11
CA PRO A 758 -7.24 -22.23 9.97
C PRO A 758 -7.16 -20.70 10.18
N SER A 759 -6.16 -20.02 9.59
CA SER A 759 -5.92 -18.58 9.78
C SER A 759 -7.04 -17.68 9.26
N TRP A 760 -7.93 -18.22 8.42
CA TRP A 760 -9.01 -17.49 7.76
C TRP A 760 -8.48 -16.25 7.02
N THR A 761 -7.44 -16.46 6.21
CA THR A 761 -6.80 -15.38 5.44
C THR A 761 -7.01 -15.55 3.94
N VAL A 762 -7.18 -14.44 3.22
CA VAL A 762 -7.27 -14.41 1.76
C VAL A 762 -5.93 -13.93 1.21
N PRO A 763 -5.20 -14.75 0.44
CA PRO A 763 -4.03 -14.28 -0.27
C PRO A 763 -4.48 -13.44 -1.47
N VAL A 764 -3.95 -12.24 -1.57
CA VAL A 764 -4.22 -11.28 -2.63
C VAL A 764 -2.90 -10.93 -3.31
N THR A 765 -2.78 -11.20 -4.60
CA THR A 765 -1.62 -10.82 -5.40
C THR A 765 -2.00 -9.61 -6.24
N VAL A 766 -1.26 -8.51 -6.08
CA VAL A 766 -1.41 -7.31 -6.88
C VAL A 766 -0.33 -7.30 -7.95
N LYS A 767 -0.75 -7.17 -9.20
CA LYS A 767 0.13 -7.09 -10.37
C LYS A 767 -0.06 -5.74 -11.03
N SER A 768 0.98 -4.93 -11.10
CA SER A 768 0.91 -3.56 -11.60
C SER A 768 1.73 -3.42 -12.88
N LEU A 769 1.16 -2.80 -13.91
CA LEU A 769 1.93 -2.39 -15.08
C LEU A 769 2.89 -1.27 -14.70
N VAL A 770 4.16 -1.42 -15.11
CA VAL A 770 5.25 -0.51 -14.72
C VAL A 770 5.69 0.35 -15.90
N PHE A 771 5.91 1.63 -15.61
CA PHE A 771 6.36 2.66 -16.55
C PHE A 771 7.70 3.25 -16.11
N ASN A 772 8.36 4.00 -17.00
CA ASN A 772 9.66 4.61 -16.73
C ASN A 772 9.59 5.72 -15.69
N GLU A 773 8.57 6.58 -15.83
CA GLU A 773 8.38 7.76 -14.99
C GLU A 773 6.93 7.80 -14.51
N ASP A 774 6.69 7.29 -13.30
CA ASP A 774 5.35 7.21 -12.72
C ASP A 774 5.19 8.23 -11.58
N PRO A 775 4.32 9.26 -11.70
CA PRO A 775 4.08 10.21 -10.62
C PRO A 775 3.49 9.57 -9.35
N ARG A 776 3.07 8.30 -9.42
CA ARG A 776 2.53 7.52 -8.31
C ARG A 776 3.60 6.79 -7.49
N ALA A 777 4.82 6.66 -8.02
CA ALA A 777 5.97 6.06 -7.33
C ALA A 777 6.48 6.97 -6.20
N HIS A 778 6.35 8.28 -6.39
CA HIS A 778 6.52 9.28 -5.34
C HIS A 778 5.14 9.43 -4.68
N GLY A 779 5.00 8.96 -3.44
CA GLY A 779 3.72 9.01 -2.74
C GLY A 779 3.11 10.42 -2.77
N LYS A 780 1.77 10.53 -2.70
CA LYS A 780 1.06 11.81 -2.45
C LYS A 780 1.38 12.39 -1.04
N SER A 781 2.53 12.05 -0.46
CA SER A 781 3.02 12.35 0.87
C SER A 781 4.55 12.50 0.90
N ASP A 782 5.15 13.19 -0.07
CA ASP A 782 6.56 13.58 0.04
C ASP A 782 6.70 15.10 0.30
N PRO A 783 6.95 15.53 1.56
CA PRO A 783 7.47 16.84 1.84
C PRO A 783 9.01 16.78 1.97
N GLY A 784 9.70 16.88 0.84
CA GLY A 784 11.10 17.32 0.78
C GLY A 784 12.09 16.30 0.22
N GLU A 785 12.43 16.45 -1.07
CA GLU A 785 13.54 15.74 -1.71
C GLU A 785 14.87 16.06 -1.01
N TRP A 786 15.61 15.00 -0.64
CA TRP A 786 17.02 15.07 -0.26
C TRP A 786 17.87 14.73 -1.50
N HIS A 787 18.73 15.64 -1.94
CA HIS A 787 19.73 15.34 -2.98
C HIS A 787 21.11 15.16 -2.35
N ALA A 788 21.84 14.15 -2.83
CA ALA A 788 23.26 13.97 -2.54
C ALA A 788 24.09 14.72 -3.60
N HIS A 789 25.00 15.58 -3.15
CA HIS A 789 26.09 16.11 -3.97
C HIS A 789 27.42 15.42 -3.60
N GLU A 790 28.37 15.41 -4.54
CA GLU A 790 29.64 14.66 -4.55
C GLU A 790 30.61 14.97 -3.40
N ASP A 791 30.23 15.83 -2.46
CA ASP A 791 31.02 16.31 -1.33
C ASP A 791 30.52 15.81 0.04
N GLY A 792 29.57 14.86 0.06
CA GLY A 792 29.31 13.99 1.22
C GLY A 792 28.73 14.69 2.46
N LYS A 793 28.19 15.91 2.33
CA LYS A 793 27.52 16.63 3.43
C LYS A 793 26.06 16.91 3.09
N MET A 794 25.16 16.43 3.95
CA MET A 794 23.72 16.69 3.87
C MET A 794 23.39 18.09 4.42
N HIS A 795 22.75 18.94 3.62
CA HIS A 795 22.18 20.21 4.08
C HIS A 795 20.70 20.34 3.71
N ARG A 796 19.92 20.90 4.65
CA ARG A 796 18.49 21.18 4.52
C ARG A 796 18.28 22.55 3.87
N HIS A 797 17.69 22.60 2.67
CA HIS A 797 17.25 23.86 2.05
C HIS A 797 15.78 24.13 2.35
N ASP A 798 15.48 25.26 3.00
CA ASP A 798 14.12 25.76 3.22
C ASP A 798 13.78 26.76 2.10
N HIS A 799 13.06 26.31 1.06
CA HIS A 799 12.61 27.19 -0.02
C HIS A 799 11.36 27.97 0.40
N LYS A 800 11.54 28.97 1.26
CA LYS A 800 10.62 30.11 1.39
C LYS A 800 11.34 31.41 1.04
N LYS A 801 11.59 31.63 -0.26
CA LYS A 801 11.49 32.91 -0.98
C LYS A 801 12.02 32.79 -2.42
N PRO A 802 11.39 33.46 -3.40
CA PRO A 802 11.86 33.47 -4.78
C PRO A 802 13.05 34.43 -4.90
N HIS A 803 14.20 33.93 -5.35
CA HIS A 803 15.31 34.80 -5.76
C HIS A 803 15.44 34.78 -7.28
N SER A 804 15.10 35.92 -7.87
CA SER A 804 15.43 36.30 -9.23
C SER A 804 16.96 36.44 -9.38
N HIS A 805 17.58 35.65 -10.25
CA HIS A 805 18.94 35.94 -10.71
C HIS A 805 18.88 36.75 -12.01
N GLY A 806 18.88 38.08 -11.86
CA GLY A 806 19.33 38.99 -12.90
C GLY A 806 20.84 39.14 -12.80
N HIS A 807 21.56 38.74 -13.84
CA HIS A 807 22.99 39.02 -13.97
C HIS A 807 23.19 40.50 -14.33
N GLY A 808 23.69 41.29 -13.38
CA GLY A 808 24.24 42.61 -13.61
C GLY A 808 25.71 42.62 -13.19
N HIS A 809 26.61 42.76 -14.15
CA HIS A 809 28.03 43.00 -13.90
C HIS A 809 28.26 44.44 -13.43
N SER A 810 29.09 44.63 -12.40
CA SER A 810 29.89 45.83 -12.22
C SER A 810 31.10 45.52 -11.33
N HIS A 811 32.29 45.81 -11.86
CA HIS A 811 33.53 45.93 -11.12
C HIS A 811 33.56 47.28 -10.40
N ASP A 812 34.10 47.35 -9.18
CA ASP A 812 35.12 48.36 -8.86
C ASP A 812 35.91 48.04 -7.59
N HIS A 813 37.11 48.61 -7.56
CA HIS A 813 38.24 48.42 -6.65
C HIS A 813 38.08 49.03 -5.24
N GLY A 814 38.88 48.54 -4.28
CA GLY A 814 39.15 49.25 -3.03
C GLY A 814 39.96 48.44 -2.00
N HIS A 815 41.22 48.84 -1.80
CA HIS A 815 42.11 48.53 -0.66
C HIS A 815 41.43 48.90 0.70
N ASP A 816 41.81 48.49 1.92
CA ASP A 816 43.15 48.33 2.51
C ASP A 816 43.09 47.78 3.98
N HIS A 817 44.24 47.30 4.49
CA HIS A 817 44.74 47.15 5.89
C HIS A 817 43.89 46.47 7.01
N GLY A 818 44.36 45.40 7.68
CA GLY A 818 45.34 45.38 8.80
C GLY A 818 44.56 45.13 10.12
N HIS A 819 44.87 44.27 11.10
CA HIS A 819 46.07 43.69 11.74
C HIS A 819 45.66 42.28 12.24
N GLY A 820 46.50 41.23 12.31
CA GLY A 820 47.72 41.13 13.11
C GLY A 820 47.39 40.70 14.54
N HIS A 821 47.48 39.40 14.85
CA HIS A 821 48.14 38.87 16.06
C HIS A 821 48.36 37.35 15.94
N SER A 822 49.63 37.01 15.83
CA SER A 822 50.25 35.70 15.98
C SER A 822 50.49 35.37 17.46
N HIS A 823 50.35 34.10 17.82
CA HIS A 823 51.26 33.30 18.66
C HIS A 823 50.96 31.83 18.31
N ASP A 824 51.82 31.14 17.55
CA ASP A 824 52.99 30.35 18.01
C ASP A 824 52.65 29.33 19.11
N HIS A 825 53.10 28.09 19.09
CA HIS A 825 53.57 27.11 18.10
C HIS A 825 53.92 25.86 18.94
N ASP A 826 54.07 24.71 18.28
CA ASP A 826 54.89 23.55 18.69
C ASP A 826 54.32 22.58 19.73
N HIS A 827 54.57 21.28 19.68
CA HIS A 827 55.13 20.32 18.71
C HIS A 827 54.87 18.95 19.36
N HIS A 828 54.66 17.88 18.59
CA HIS A 828 55.54 16.70 18.59
C HIS A 828 54.90 15.52 17.84
N HIS A 829 55.55 15.20 16.72
CA HIS A 829 55.59 13.86 16.15
C HIS A 829 56.43 12.94 17.05
N HIS A 830 56.09 11.66 17.08
CA HIS A 830 57.07 10.59 17.11
C HIS A 830 56.64 9.41 16.25
N ASP A 831 57.55 9.04 15.36
CA ASP A 831 57.59 7.85 14.49
C ASP A 831 57.81 6.54 15.26
N HIS A 832 57.42 5.43 14.62
CA HIS A 832 58.24 4.24 14.27
C HIS A 832 57.29 3.03 14.16
N ASP A 833 57.05 2.47 12.96
CA ASP A 833 57.90 1.59 12.16
C ASP A 833 58.00 0.15 12.74
N HIS A 834 57.39 -0.81 12.04
CA HIS A 834 58.02 -2.05 11.57
C HIS A 834 56.98 -3.00 10.94
N GLY A 835 57.24 -3.40 9.70
CA GLY A 835 56.48 -4.43 8.98
C GLY A 835 56.94 -5.85 9.28
N HIS A 836 56.21 -6.83 8.74
CA HIS A 836 56.76 -8.05 8.16
C HIS A 836 55.73 -8.79 7.30
N ASP A 837 56.15 -9.11 6.08
CA ASP A 837 55.56 -10.05 5.13
C ASP A 837 55.48 -11.50 5.67
N HIS A 838 54.45 -12.27 5.29
CA HIS A 838 54.54 -13.29 4.22
C HIS A 838 53.33 -14.25 4.18
N ALA A 839 52.99 -14.59 2.95
CA ALA A 839 51.97 -15.53 2.50
C ALA A 839 52.22 -16.99 2.91
N HIS A 840 51.15 -17.79 2.96
CA HIS A 840 51.08 -19.13 2.36
C HIS A 840 49.62 -19.59 2.27
N GLY A 841 49.20 -19.98 1.06
CA GLY A 841 47.92 -20.66 0.84
C GLY A 841 48.06 -22.18 0.96
N THR A 842 46.92 -22.87 1.09
CA THR A 842 46.72 -24.20 0.49
C THR A 842 45.24 -24.55 0.37
N GLN A 843 44.93 -25.18 -0.75
CA GLN A 843 43.66 -25.76 -1.15
C GLN A 843 43.22 -26.90 -0.23
N HIS A 844 41.91 -27.13 -0.11
CA HIS A 844 41.36 -28.48 -0.12
C HIS A 844 39.90 -28.49 -0.57
N ALA A 845 39.66 -29.12 -1.72
CA ALA A 845 38.39 -29.73 -2.08
C ALA A 845 38.42 -31.21 -1.69
N LEU A 846 37.29 -31.78 -1.28
CA LEU A 846 36.91 -33.17 -1.56
C LEU A 846 35.44 -33.45 -1.25
N ASN A 847 34.81 -34.09 -2.25
CA ASN A 847 33.48 -34.67 -2.34
C ASN A 847 33.05 -35.55 -1.15
N LEU A 848 31.74 -35.71 -0.97
CA LEU A 848 31.09 -37.03 -0.88
C LEU A 848 29.58 -36.95 -1.14
N ALA A 849 29.10 -37.86 -1.99
CA ALA A 849 27.72 -38.01 -2.44
C ALA A 849 27.03 -39.22 -1.76
N HIS A 850 25.70 -39.28 -1.97
CA HIS A 850 24.75 -40.41 -1.82
C HIS A 850 24.14 -40.71 -0.44
N LYS A 851 22.80 -40.64 -0.34
CA LYS A 851 21.87 -41.76 -0.65
C LYS A 851 20.40 -41.33 -0.55
N ALA A 852 19.58 -41.97 -1.39
CA ALA A 852 18.15 -41.78 -1.50
C ALA A 852 17.36 -42.95 -0.88
N LYS A 853 16.07 -42.64 -0.59
CA LYS A 853 14.86 -43.51 -0.56
C LYS A 853 14.56 -44.32 0.72
N PRO A 854 13.28 -44.69 0.96
CA PRO A 854 12.09 -44.65 0.07
C PRO A 854 11.24 -43.38 0.13
#